data_AF-A0A1M6ST55-F1
#
_entry.id   AF-A0A1M6ST55-F1
#
_cell.length_a   1.000
_cell.length_b   1.000
_cell.length_c   1.000
_cell.angle_alpha   90.00
_cell.angle_beta   90.00
_cell.angle_gamma   90.00
#
_symmetry.space_group_name_H-M   'P 1'
#
loop_
_entity.id
_entity.type
_entity.pdbx_description
1 polymer ?
#
loop_
_entity_poly.entity_id
_entity_poly.type
_entity_poly.pdbx_seq_one_letter_code
_entity_poly.pdbx_strand_id
1 'polypeptide(L)'
;MQLLENALKVLERRYLSKDLDGNIIETPEEMFRRVAHYIALAEKKYNSNKDIKEIEEKFYEIMTNLEFLPNSPTLMNAGKDLGQLSACFVLPVEDSMEGIFEAVKNAALIHKSGGGTGFSFSRLRAKGATVASTGGVASGPVSFMKVFNAATEAVKQGGRRRGANMGILRIDHPDILEFIRCKEDNNELNNFNISVGITEEFMKAVEEDREYELIEPKSKKVVGKLKAKEVFDIIVSMAWKNGEPGIIFLDRINKDNIVPKLGEIESTNPCFHPNTLISTKYGLEKIKDLYEKYKDSEIEIVTDNRIIKEKISINGREYYQNGVTLRKAKVFKTGVKKTLKIKLGNGQELMVTPEHKIFTTRGWVEAQYLLNGDEIFVQSGIGFWAEKDDIGEDLGLFLGWLTGNGWLTSDEKVIGMVFAQDEKYIMEKMQQIALKNGAGNGIVSKRENGTWQLLFKRKNFVSLIRSLGIQARRAYEKRVPLSIFTASIKTVAAYLNGLFSSDGIINYIDESHIDVRLTSSSFKLLQDVQLLLLNSGIFSNIYNRTKKESSKFSYINKNGEEKIYDNRPYYELIINGNDIYRFKELIQSLIHKTKNHKLNQINRESRKSTKFISKVVSIEEGEKVEVYDISEKITNSLIANGIVVHNCGEQPLLPYESCNLGSINLSKMVKFENGKPVINYERLGEVVDIAVNFLDNVIDMNKYPLKEIEEMTKANRKIGLGVMGFADMLIMLGIPYNSDKAVEIAGEVMQFINERSKKKSMELARERGVFPNFDQSIYKDKGISLRNGTTTTIAPTGSISIIAGTSSGIEPLFALCYFRNVMDNDKLMEVNPLFKDYLKKEGIYSEELMEKVAQKGSLKDIEEIPEYIRQIFVTAHDISPEWHIKMQAAFQEHVDNAVSKTVNFSHDATKEEVAQVYMLAYKLGCKGVTIYRDGSREGQVLNIGKIEEKSKEEIENRSNRPIVPRPRPKTTMGITDKVKIGCGNLYITANYDDKGICEVFTNLGRAGGCPSQSEATSRLISIALRSGISVESIIEQLKGIRCHSTLRQRGKGDTEINVLSCPDAIGRTLEKLLNMNIKTPEKNIDDIALEIENEKSNNSFTLSGMNNTLCHEEISIGMDNSLKEKNNSICPECGSLVEHEGGCMICRSCGFSKCG
;
A
#
# COMPACT_ATOMS: atom_id res chain seq x y z
N MET A 1 37.29 -11.58 8.59
CA MET A 1 36.61 -10.59 9.47
C MET A 1 35.85 -11.32 10.58
N GLN A 2 35.35 -10.64 11.61
CA GLN A 2 34.34 -11.19 12.54
C GLN A 2 33.10 -10.30 12.49
N LEU A 3 31.94 -10.90 12.20
CA LEU A 3 30.64 -10.24 12.10
C LEU A 3 29.63 -10.93 13.01
N LEU A 4 28.70 -10.17 13.58
CA LEU A 4 27.56 -10.73 14.30
C LEU A 4 26.63 -11.46 13.31
N GLU A 5 25.93 -12.50 13.77
CA GLU A 5 24.97 -13.25 12.95
C GLU A 5 23.87 -12.35 12.35
N ASN A 6 23.46 -11.32 13.10
CA ASN A 6 22.53 -10.30 12.61
C ASN A 6 23.12 -9.39 11.52
N ALA A 7 24.43 -9.08 11.58
CA ALA A 7 25.12 -8.36 10.53
C ALA A 7 25.16 -9.19 9.23
N LEU A 8 25.50 -10.48 9.33
CA LEU A 8 25.49 -11.42 8.21
C LEU A 8 24.11 -11.50 7.55
N LYS A 9 23.05 -11.78 8.32
CA LYS A 9 21.66 -11.84 7.83
C LYS A 9 21.19 -10.54 7.17
N VAL A 10 21.69 -9.38 7.60
CA VAL A 10 21.43 -8.08 6.94
C VAL A 10 22.21 -7.93 5.63
N LEU A 11 23.48 -8.32 5.60
CA LEU A 11 24.33 -8.30 4.41
C LEU A 11 23.78 -9.23 3.31
N GLU A 12 23.50 -10.50 3.65
CA GLU A 12 22.92 -11.52 2.79
C GLU A 12 21.58 -11.10 2.16
N ARG A 13 20.76 -10.38 2.93
CA ARG A 13 19.43 -9.95 2.50
C ARG A 13 19.46 -8.69 1.62
N ARG A 14 20.38 -7.75 1.85
CA ARG A 14 20.32 -6.40 1.26
C ARG A 14 21.56 -5.94 0.50
N TYR A 15 22.75 -6.45 0.79
CA TYR A 15 24.01 -5.86 0.33
C TYR A 15 24.80 -6.76 -0.62
N LEU A 16 25.03 -8.02 -0.25
CA LEU A 16 25.81 -8.97 -1.04
C LEU A 16 25.24 -9.14 -2.45
N SER A 17 26.12 -9.29 -3.43
CA SER A 17 25.75 -9.60 -4.81
C SER A 17 25.12 -10.98 -4.93
N LYS A 18 24.17 -11.10 -5.85
CA LYS A 18 23.43 -12.33 -6.13
C LYS A 18 23.45 -12.59 -7.62
N ASP A 19 23.39 -13.87 -8.00
CA ASP A 19 23.17 -14.27 -9.38
C ASP A 19 21.72 -14.01 -9.82
N LEU A 20 21.37 -14.47 -11.02
CA LEU A 20 20.03 -14.31 -11.60
C LEU A 20 18.98 -15.20 -10.92
N ASP A 21 19.40 -16.28 -10.26
CA ASP A 21 18.54 -17.23 -9.55
C ASP A 21 18.34 -16.83 -8.08
N GLY A 22 19.11 -15.87 -7.58
CA GLY A 22 19.02 -15.29 -6.23
C GLY A 22 19.99 -15.89 -5.21
N ASN A 23 20.90 -16.77 -5.62
CA ASN A 23 21.97 -17.30 -4.77
C ASN A 23 22.99 -16.20 -4.48
N ILE A 24 23.67 -16.29 -3.34
CA ILE A 24 24.70 -15.31 -2.94
C ILE A 24 26.03 -15.72 -3.59
N ILE A 25 26.62 -14.78 -4.34
CA ILE A 25 27.85 -14.98 -5.13
C ILE A 25 28.98 -14.02 -4.73
N GLU A 26 28.87 -13.41 -3.56
CA GLU A 26 29.81 -12.43 -3.02
C GLU A 26 29.78 -12.52 -1.50
N THR A 27 30.92 -12.79 -0.89
CA THR A 27 31.13 -12.75 0.56
C THR A 27 31.21 -11.31 1.08
N PRO A 28 31.06 -11.08 2.40
CA PRO A 28 31.28 -9.75 3.01
C PRO A 28 32.66 -9.14 2.68
N GLU A 29 33.72 -9.95 2.72
CA GLU A 29 35.06 -9.56 2.29
C GLU A 29 35.10 -9.13 0.81
N GLU A 30 34.56 -9.92 -0.12
CA GLU A 30 34.52 -9.56 -1.55
C GLU A 30 33.66 -8.31 -1.81
N MET A 31 32.57 -8.12 -1.06
CA MET A 31 31.74 -6.93 -1.09
C MET A 31 32.55 -5.68 -0.73
N PHE A 32 33.31 -5.72 0.37
CA PHE A 32 34.17 -4.60 0.76
C PHE A 32 35.32 -4.38 -0.22
N ARG A 33 35.90 -5.46 -0.78
CA ARG A 33 36.96 -5.38 -1.80
C ARG A 33 36.47 -4.70 -3.08
N ARG A 34 35.29 -5.06 -3.59
CA ARG A 34 34.63 -4.38 -4.73
C ARG A 34 34.42 -2.89 -4.47
N VAL A 35 33.93 -2.54 -3.27
CA VAL A 35 33.66 -1.14 -2.90
C VAL A 35 34.97 -0.36 -2.85
N ALA A 36 36.00 -0.86 -2.16
CA ALA A 36 37.31 -0.25 -2.07
C ALA A 36 37.94 -0.01 -3.45
N HIS A 37 38.00 -1.06 -4.29
CA HIS A 37 38.55 -0.98 -5.64
C HIS A 37 37.83 0.07 -6.50
N TYR A 38 36.50 0.04 -6.52
CA TYR A 38 35.72 0.94 -7.37
C TYR A 38 35.88 2.41 -6.99
N ILE A 39 36.01 2.72 -5.70
CA ILE A 39 36.23 4.10 -5.23
C ILE A 39 37.69 4.53 -5.41
N ALA A 40 38.66 3.62 -5.28
CA ALA A 40 40.07 3.91 -5.57
C ALA A 40 40.35 4.24 -7.04
N LEU A 41 39.52 3.76 -7.99
CA LEU A 41 39.62 4.13 -9.42
C LEU A 41 39.45 5.65 -9.69
N ALA A 42 38.84 6.41 -8.77
CA ALA A 42 38.70 7.87 -8.90
C ALA A 42 40.05 8.60 -9.04
N GLU A 43 41.08 8.11 -8.35
CA GLU A 43 42.42 8.70 -8.30
C GLU A 43 43.04 8.87 -9.70
N LYS A 44 42.72 7.96 -10.63
CA LYS A 44 43.22 7.97 -12.01
C LYS A 44 42.73 9.16 -12.84
N LYS A 45 41.71 9.89 -12.37
CA LYS A 45 41.24 11.15 -12.98
C LYS A 45 42.18 12.33 -12.69
N TYR A 46 42.96 12.24 -11.62
CA TYR A 46 43.88 13.29 -11.16
C TYR A 46 45.34 12.95 -11.48
N ASN A 47 45.70 11.67 -11.42
CA ASN A 47 46.99 11.17 -11.89
C ASN A 47 46.81 9.77 -12.49
N SER A 48 46.88 9.66 -13.82
CA SER A 48 46.71 8.40 -14.58
C SER A 48 47.72 7.31 -14.21
N ASN A 49 48.88 7.71 -13.68
CA ASN A 49 50.02 6.84 -13.40
C ASN A 49 50.13 6.49 -11.90
N LYS A 50 49.21 6.99 -11.06
CA LYS A 50 49.14 6.68 -9.62
C LYS A 50 48.72 5.23 -9.45
N ASP A 51 49.53 4.43 -8.75
CA ASP A 51 49.07 3.11 -8.31
C ASP A 51 47.95 3.32 -7.28
N ILE A 52 46.82 2.67 -7.53
CA ILE A 52 45.63 2.78 -6.69
C ILE A 52 45.61 1.72 -5.59
N LYS A 53 46.49 0.69 -5.65
CA LYS A 53 46.52 -0.41 -4.68
C LYS A 53 46.67 0.05 -3.24
N GLU A 54 47.58 0.98 -2.96
CA GLU A 54 47.79 1.47 -1.59
C GLU A 54 46.53 2.16 -1.02
N ILE A 55 45.76 2.83 -1.88
CA ILE A 55 44.52 3.52 -1.52
C ILE A 55 43.36 2.52 -1.44
N GLU A 56 43.33 1.51 -2.31
CA GLU A 56 42.39 0.39 -2.24
C GLU A 56 42.55 -0.41 -0.93
N GLU A 57 43.78 -0.79 -0.55
CA GLU A 57 44.02 -1.50 0.72
C GLU A 57 43.59 -0.64 1.90
N LYS A 58 43.94 0.65 1.94
CA LYS A 58 43.51 1.57 3.01
C LYS A 58 41.98 1.71 3.11
N PHE A 59 41.28 1.75 1.97
CA PHE A 59 39.81 1.73 1.94
C PHE A 59 39.22 0.38 2.40
N TYR A 60 39.86 -0.73 2.02
CA TYR A 60 39.43 -2.08 2.38
C TYR A 60 39.65 -2.38 3.87
N GLU A 61 40.78 -1.96 4.43
CA GLU A 61 41.17 -2.15 5.82
C GLU A 61 40.16 -1.49 6.77
N ILE A 62 39.90 -0.18 6.65
CA ILE A 62 38.99 0.52 7.57
C ILE A 62 37.53 0.03 7.48
N MET A 63 37.12 -0.52 6.33
CA MET A 63 35.80 -1.16 6.18
C MET A 63 35.76 -2.57 6.80
N THR A 64 36.80 -3.38 6.63
CA THR A 64 36.84 -4.77 7.18
C THR A 64 37.20 -4.84 8.66
N ASN A 65 37.87 -3.82 9.20
CA ASN A 65 37.99 -3.60 10.64
C ASN A 65 36.71 -3.03 11.28
N LEU A 66 35.73 -2.62 10.45
CA LEU A 66 34.48 -1.94 10.85
C LEU A 66 34.74 -0.60 11.57
N GLU A 67 35.84 0.08 11.22
CA GLU A 67 36.24 1.41 11.70
C GLU A 67 35.49 2.52 10.97
N PHE A 68 35.15 2.32 9.70
CA PHE A 68 34.35 3.22 8.89
C PHE A 68 33.44 2.42 7.95
N LEU A 69 32.18 2.81 7.82
CA LEU A 69 31.29 2.31 6.77
C LEU A 69 30.67 3.48 5.99
N PRO A 70 30.73 3.45 4.64
CA PRO A 70 29.95 4.37 3.83
C PRO A 70 28.46 3.99 3.86
N ASN A 71 27.62 4.93 3.45
CA ASN A 71 26.18 4.76 3.34
C ASN A 71 25.74 3.53 2.50
N SER A 72 24.53 3.05 2.79
CA SER A 72 24.01 1.84 2.16
C SER A 72 24.03 1.83 0.62
N PRO A 73 23.68 2.92 -0.10
CA PRO A 73 23.81 2.98 -1.56
C PRO A 73 25.24 2.69 -2.05
N THR A 74 26.28 3.20 -1.40
CA THR A 74 27.67 2.93 -1.80
C THR A 74 28.02 1.45 -1.67
N LEU A 75 27.73 0.82 -0.52
CA LEU A 75 27.98 -0.61 -0.30
C LEU A 75 27.23 -1.49 -1.32
N MET A 76 25.96 -1.14 -1.59
CA MET A 76 25.09 -1.87 -2.52
C MET A 76 25.52 -1.72 -3.98
N ASN A 77 25.89 -0.51 -4.44
CA ASN A 77 25.95 -0.13 -5.86
C ASN A 77 27.37 0.11 -6.41
N ALA A 78 28.40 0.32 -5.59
CA ALA A 78 29.77 0.55 -6.07
C ALA A 78 30.26 -0.66 -6.89
N GLY A 79 30.88 -0.41 -8.05
CA GLY A 79 31.32 -1.47 -8.97
C GLY A 79 30.20 -2.16 -9.75
N LYS A 80 28.95 -1.67 -9.69
CA LYS A 80 27.78 -2.27 -10.38
C LYS A 80 27.13 -1.28 -11.35
N ASP A 81 26.27 -1.78 -12.23
CA ASP A 81 25.65 -1.00 -13.31
C ASP A 81 24.91 0.25 -12.81
N LEU A 82 24.16 0.13 -11.71
CA LEU A 82 23.45 1.26 -11.09
C LEU A 82 24.42 2.38 -10.70
N GLY A 83 25.56 2.06 -10.10
CA GLY A 83 26.69 2.96 -9.81
C GLY A 83 26.37 4.23 -9.00
N GLN A 84 25.18 4.36 -8.42
CA GLN A 84 24.77 5.55 -7.68
C GLN A 84 25.05 5.38 -6.18
N LEU A 85 25.63 6.41 -5.55
CA LEU A 85 26.32 6.30 -4.27
C LEU A 85 25.87 7.32 -3.19
N SER A 86 25.21 8.43 -3.55
CA SER A 86 24.62 9.38 -2.58
C SER A 86 23.42 8.79 -1.83
N ALA A 87 23.21 9.17 -0.56
CA ALA A 87 22.02 8.77 0.20
C ALA A 87 20.97 9.88 0.26
N CYS A 88 21.35 11.15 0.17
CA CYS A 88 20.50 12.32 0.44
C CYS A 88 20.76 13.41 -0.63
N PHE A 89 19.78 14.26 -0.92
CA PHE A 89 19.68 15.14 -2.10
C PHE A 89 18.75 16.33 -1.80
N VAL A 90 18.58 17.34 -2.66
CA VAL A 90 17.42 18.27 -2.61
C VAL A 90 16.85 18.66 -3.98
N LEU A 91 15.60 19.16 -4.03
CA LEU A 91 14.89 19.78 -5.14
C LEU A 91 14.04 20.97 -4.61
N PRO A 92 13.61 21.92 -5.46
CA PRO A 92 12.74 23.02 -5.07
C PRO A 92 11.26 22.73 -5.35
N VAL A 93 10.34 23.30 -4.58
CA VAL A 93 8.88 23.22 -4.83
C VAL A 93 8.32 24.61 -5.11
N GLU A 94 8.34 25.04 -6.38
CA GLU A 94 7.92 26.39 -6.78
C GLU A 94 6.40 26.62 -6.70
N ASP A 95 5.95 27.87 -6.52
CA ASP A 95 4.52 28.29 -6.49
C ASP A 95 3.81 28.24 -7.86
N SER A 96 4.09 27.18 -8.60
CA SER A 96 3.48 26.81 -9.87
C SER A 96 3.22 25.30 -9.86
N MET A 97 2.14 24.86 -10.49
CA MET A 97 1.88 23.44 -10.66
C MET A 97 3.01 22.81 -11.52
N GLU A 98 3.67 23.62 -12.34
CA GLU A 98 4.84 23.30 -13.13
C GLU A 98 5.97 22.82 -12.20
N GLY A 99 6.40 23.69 -11.29
CA GLY A 99 7.53 23.45 -10.38
C GLY A 99 7.24 22.46 -9.27
N ILE A 100 6.05 22.49 -8.63
CA ILE A 100 5.65 21.44 -7.66
C ILE A 100 5.86 20.06 -8.29
N PHE A 101 5.32 19.84 -9.48
CA PHE A 101 5.26 18.50 -10.07
C PHE A 101 6.61 18.13 -10.73
N GLU A 102 7.38 19.09 -11.24
CA GLU A 102 8.79 18.93 -11.61
C GLU A 102 9.71 18.68 -10.38
N ALA A 103 9.30 19.06 -9.17
CA ALA A 103 9.95 18.61 -7.94
C ALA A 103 9.67 17.14 -7.72
N VAL A 104 8.38 16.77 -7.62
CA VAL A 104 7.92 15.39 -7.43
C VAL A 104 8.61 14.47 -8.47
N LYS A 105 8.73 14.88 -9.74
CA LYS A 105 9.51 14.20 -10.82
C LYS A 105 10.87 13.70 -10.39
N ASN A 106 11.72 14.67 -10.07
CA ASN A 106 13.16 14.48 -10.08
C ASN A 106 13.57 13.62 -8.90
N ALA A 107 12.82 13.83 -7.82
CA ALA A 107 12.79 13.09 -6.60
C ALA A 107 12.81 11.58 -6.82
N ALA A 108 12.04 11.13 -7.80
CA ALA A 108 11.78 9.73 -8.01
C ALA A 108 12.96 8.94 -8.54
N LEU A 109 13.62 9.50 -9.53
CA LEU A 109 14.77 8.92 -10.20
C LEU A 109 15.85 8.46 -9.20
N ILE A 110 15.90 9.18 -8.08
CA ILE A 110 16.88 9.11 -6.99
C ILE A 110 16.59 7.95 -6.01
N HIS A 111 15.34 7.52 -5.83
CA HIS A 111 15.02 6.33 -5.03
C HIS A 111 15.23 5.01 -5.77
N LYS A 112 15.18 5.01 -7.10
CA LYS A 112 15.45 3.79 -7.90
C LYS A 112 16.95 3.47 -7.91
N SER A 113 17.75 4.45 -7.51
CA SER A 113 19.15 4.29 -7.17
C SER A 113 19.36 4.02 -5.67
N GLY A 114 18.56 4.63 -4.79
CA GLY A 114 18.40 4.22 -3.38
C GLY A 114 18.52 5.33 -2.34
N GLY A 115 18.25 6.60 -2.70
CA GLY A 115 18.41 7.75 -1.79
C GLY A 115 17.25 8.76 -1.79
N GLY A 116 17.34 9.72 -0.87
CA GLY A 116 16.34 10.71 -0.52
C GLY A 116 16.56 12.17 -0.99
N THR A 117 15.57 13.09 -1.12
CA THR A 117 15.76 14.49 -1.70
C THR A 117 15.22 15.73 -0.96
N GLY A 118 14.63 16.76 -1.64
CA GLY A 118 14.30 18.15 -1.22
C GLY A 118 12.97 18.72 -1.73
N PHE A 119 12.19 19.43 -0.89
CA PHE A 119 10.82 19.98 -1.11
C PHE A 119 10.42 21.01 -0.02
N SER A 120 10.74 22.31 -0.10
CA SER A 120 10.17 23.27 0.86
C SER A 120 8.79 23.74 0.40
N PHE A 121 7.78 23.48 1.21
CA PHE A 121 6.40 23.88 0.90
C PHE A 121 6.16 25.38 1.12
N SER A 122 7.12 26.04 1.75
CA SER A 122 7.11 27.45 2.16
C SER A 122 7.03 28.45 1.01
N ARG A 123 7.29 28.02 -0.24
CA ARG A 123 7.09 28.85 -1.44
C ARG A 123 5.62 28.91 -1.85
N LEU A 124 4.84 27.87 -1.58
CA LEU A 124 3.48 27.70 -2.08
C LEU A 124 2.53 28.64 -1.37
N ARG A 125 1.72 29.39 -2.11
CA ARG A 125 0.78 30.35 -1.51
C ARG A 125 -0.29 29.68 -0.65
N ALA A 126 -0.75 30.43 0.35
CA ALA A 126 -1.67 29.94 1.37
C ALA A 126 -3.07 29.56 0.85
N LYS A 127 -3.77 28.72 1.62
CA LYS A 127 -5.16 28.35 1.45
C LYS A 127 -6.03 29.60 1.49
N GLY A 128 -6.98 29.71 0.56
CA GLY A 128 -7.76 30.93 0.40
C GLY A 128 -7.07 32.03 -0.45
N ALA A 129 -5.75 31.99 -0.69
CA ALA A 129 -5.07 33.04 -1.45
C ALA A 129 -5.45 33.01 -2.94
N THR A 130 -5.66 34.19 -3.53
CA THR A 130 -6.19 34.34 -4.89
C THR A 130 -5.26 33.77 -5.97
N VAL A 131 -5.80 32.93 -6.84
CA VAL A 131 -5.12 32.40 -8.03
C VAL A 131 -5.50 33.28 -9.22
N ALA A 132 -4.65 34.27 -9.53
CA ALA A 132 -4.94 35.30 -10.53
C ALA A 132 -5.29 34.77 -11.94
N SER A 133 -4.84 33.57 -12.31
CA SER A 133 -5.17 32.91 -13.59
C SER A 133 -6.53 32.21 -13.62
N THR A 134 -7.22 32.06 -12.48
CA THR A 134 -8.52 31.37 -12.39
C THR A 134 -9.59 32.16 -11.63
N GLY A 135 -9.23 33.23 -10.92
CA GLY A 135 -10.12 33.98 -10.02
C GLY A 135 -10.51 33.22 -8.74
N GLY A 136 -10.12 31.94 -8.62
CA GLY A 136 -10.39 31.10 -7.46
C GLY A 136 -9.34 31.23 -6.36
N VAL A 137 -9.44 30.35 -5.37
CA VAL A 137 -8.55 30.31 -4.20
C VAL A 137 -7.63 29.09 -4.22
N ALA A 138 -6.44 29.22 -3.63
CA ALA A 138 -5.46 28.14 -3.53
C ALA A 138 -5.78 27.15 -2.39
N SER A 139 -5.17 25.96 -2.46
CA SER A 139 -5.43 24.82 -1.56
C SER A 139 -4.52 24.77 -0.31
N GLY A 140 -3.45 25.57 -0.28
CA GLY A 140 -2.44 25.55 0.79
C GLY A 140 -1.40 24.41 0.67
N PRO A 141 -0.25 24.54 1.36
CA PRO A 141 0.89 23.64 1.25
C PRO A 141 0.63 22.26 1.84
N VAL A 142 -0.21 22.14 2.88
CA VAL A 142 -0.55 20.86 3.51
C VAL A 142 -1.29 19.95 2.53
N SER A 143 -2.24 20.54 1.81
CA SER A 143 -2.95 19.92 0.70
C SER A 143 -1.96 19.47 -0.38
N PHE A 144 -0.84 20.18 -0.59
CA PHE A 144 0.26 19.75 -1.45
C PHE A 144 1.19 18.68 -0.84
N MET A 145 1.54 18.71 0.44
CA MET A 145 2.42 17.71 1.11
C MET A 145 1.81 16.31 1.16
N LYS A 146 0.48 16.28 1.31
CA LYS A 146 -0.35 15.10 1.13
C LYS A 146 -0.15 14.47 -0.27
N VAL A 147 0.24 15.30 -1.24
CA VAL A 147 0.65 15.00 -2.63
C VAL A 147 2.14 15.04 -2.92
N PHE A 148 2.85 15.15 -1.83
CA PHE A 148 4.06 14.44 -1.62
C PHE A 148 3.61 13.17 -0.83
N ASN A 149 4.33 12.63 0.16
CA ASN A 149 3.93 11.45 0.97
C ASN A 149 3.72 10.11 0.23
N ALA A 150 2.51 9.91 -0.24
CA ALA A 150 1.92 8.82 -1.00
C ALA A 150 2.88 7.86 -1.81
N ALA A 151 3.18 8.04 -3.12
CA ALA A 151 4.34 7.63 -3.94
C ALA A 151 5.79 7.86 -3.44
N THR A 152 6.03 8.02 -2.13
CA THR A 152 7.26 7.40 -1.55
C THR A 152 7.05 5.99 -1.08
N GLU A 153 5.81 5.58 -1.12
CA GLU A 153 5.47 4.26 -1.49
C GLU A 153 5.04 4.46 -2.97
N ALA A 154 6.02 4.69 -3.88
CA ALA A 154 6.11 4.40 -5.35
C ALA A 154 7.43 3.85 -5.95
N VAL A 155 8.62 4.42 -5.75
CA VAL A 155 9.87 3.96 -6.43
C VAL A 155 10.39 2.66 -5.78
N LYS A 156 11.59 2.12 -6.00
CA LYS A 156 12.34 1.33 -4.98
C LYS A 156 13.66 0.83 -5.53
N GLN A 157 14.42 0.19 -4.65
CA GLN A 157 15.42 -0.81 -4.98
C GLN A 157 14.91 -2.22 -4.64
N GLY A 158 14.80 -3.10 -5.64
CA GLY A 158 14.16 -4.43 -5.52
C GLY A 158 14.66 -5.25 -4.33
N GLY A 159 13.83 -5.35 -3.29
CA GLY A 159 14.12 -6.05 -2.03
C GLY A 159 15.11 -5.39 -1.07
N ARG A 160 15.82 -4.30 -1.44
CA ARG A 160 17.02 -3.80 -0.72
C ARG A 160 16.80 -2.59 0.20
N ARG A 161 16.17 -1.51 -0.27
CA ARG A 161 15.82 -0.30 0.53
C ARG A 161 14.47 0.27 0.08
N ARG A 162 13.66 0.77 1.03
CA ARG A 162 12.41 1.53 0.85
C ARG A 162 12.72 3.01 0.79
N GLY A 163 11.97 3.81 0.02
CA GLY A 163 11.99 5.25 0.21
C GLY A 163 11.37 5.69 1.55
N ALA A 164 11.82 6.82 2.08
CA ALA A 164 11.30 7.41 3.32
C ALA A 164 10.99 8.89 3.11
N ASN A 165 10.31 9.58 4.05
CA ASN A 165 9.96 11.00 3.88
C ASN A 165 10.19 11.95 5.07
N MET A 166 10.10 13.26 4.79
CA MET A 166 10.09 14.44 5.67
C MET A 166 9.31 15.58 4.94
N GLY A 167 9.00 16.70 5.58
CA GLY A 167 8.37 17.86 4.93
C GLY A 167 8.51 19.13 5.75
N ILE A 168 8.85 20.26 5.12
CA ILE A 168 9.08 21.54 5.82
C ILE A 168 8.15 22.63 5.31
N LEU A 169 7.52 23.34 6.25
CA LEU A 169 6.82 24.60 6.05
C LEU A 169 7.28 25.64 7.08
N ARG A 170 7.60 26.86 6.64
CA ARG A 170 7.98 27.97 7.54
C ARG A 170 6.86 28.32 8.52
N ILE A 171 7.27 28.73 9.73
CA ILE A 171 6.37 29.15 10.83
C ILE A 171 5.58 30.44 10.52
N ASP A 172 6.11 31.30 9.65
CA ASP A 172 5.47 32.53 9.14
C ASP A 172 4.49 32.28 7.98
N HIS A 173 4.30 31.04 7.56
CA HIS A 173 3.33 30.70 6.52
C HIS A 173 1.88 30.74 7.05
N PRO A 174 0.90 31.36 6.35
CA PRO A 174 -0.46 31.52 6.90
C PRO A 174 -1.20 30.22 7.25
N ASP A 175 -0.92 29.11 6.54
CA ASP A 175 -1.52 27.79 6.83
C ASP A 175 -0.78 26.97 7.90
N ILE A 176 0.14 27.57 8.67
CA ILE A 176 1.00 26.85 9.61
C ILE A 176 0.22 26.03 10.65
N LEU A 177 -0.93 26.52 11.12
CA LEU A 177 -1.78 25.78 12.07
C LEU A 177 -2.41 24.51 11.47
N GLU A 178 -2.65 24.49 10.16
CA GLU A 178 -3.11 23.29 9.44
C GLU A 178 -1.95 22.30 9.24
N PHE A 179 -0.72 22.81 9.02
CA PHE A 179 0.49 21.99 8.91
C PHE A 179 0.81 21.29 10.22
N ILE A 180 0.80 22.01 11.34
CA ILE A 180 1.14 21.43 12.65
C ILE A 180 0.19 20.27 13.02
N ARG A 181 -1.08 20.36 12.59
CA ARG A 181 -2.12 19.34 12.86
C ARG A 181 -2.25 18.28 11.77
N CYS A 182 -1.50 18.35 10.67
CA CYS A 182 -1.75 17.52 9.48
C CYS A 182 -1.48 16.00 9.63
N LYS A 183 -1.01 15.57 10.80
CA LYS A 183 -0.83 14.16 11.20
C LYS A 183 -1.60 13.79 12.48
N GLU A 184 -2.63 14.55 12.83
CA GLU A 184 -3.47 14.25 13.99
C GLU A 184 -4.21 12.90 13.87
N ASP A 185 -4.42 12.41 12.63
CA ASP A 185 -4.60 10.99 12.33
C ASP A 185 -3.24 10.38 11.94
N ASN A 186 -2.75 9.42 12.73
CA ASN A 186 -1.49 8.69 12.50
C ASN A 186 -1.47 7.88 11.18
N ASN A 187 -2.60 7.77 10.47
CA ASN A 187 -2.76 7.09 9.18
C ASN A 187 -2.74 8.06 7.98
N GLU A 188 -2.54 9.36 8.21
CA GLU A 188 -2.19 10.32 7.17
C GLU A 188 -0.69 10.60 7.13
N LEU A 189 -0.18 10.96 5.96
CA LEU A 189 1.23 11.32 5.75
C LEU A 189 2.24 10.25 6.24
N ASN A 190 1.87 8.95 6.26
CA ASN A 190 2.61 7.86 6.94
C ASN A 190 4.08 7.72 6.57
N ASN A 191 4.46 8.14 5.36
CA ASN A 191 5.84 8.07 4.97
C ASN A 191 6.56 9.35 5.43
N PHE A 192 5.88 10.52 5.36
CA PHE A 192 6.38 11.83 5.78
C PHE A 192 6.67 11.78 7.27
N ASN A 193 7.92 12.07 7.66
CA ASN A 193 8.10 12.93 8.82
C ASN A 193 7.57 14.34 8.47
N ILE A 194 7.26 15.19 9.43
CA ILE A 194 7.02 16.62 9.19
C ILE A 194 7.79 17.46 10.21
N SER A 195 8.31 18.61 9.79
CA SER A 195 8.98 19.57 10.67
C SER A 195 8.61 21.01 10.34
N VAL A 196 8.30 21.80 11.38
CA VAL A 196 8.08 23.23 11.25
C VAL A 196 9.40 23.95 11.01
N GLY A 197 9.46 24.79 9.99
CA GLY A 197 10.56 25.69 9.69
C GLY A 197 10.52 26.93 10.59
N ILE A 198 11.05 26.80 11.81
CA ILE A 198 11.10 27.86 12.82
C ILE A 198 12.11 28.94 12.42
N THR A 199 11.77 30.19 12.73
CA THR A 199 12.64 31.37 12.62
C THR A 199 13.07 31.87 14.01
N GLU A 200 14.20 32.57 14.07
CA GLU A 200 14.68 33.27 15.26
C GLU A 200 13.67 34.33 15.74
N GLU A 201 12.97 34.98 14.81
CA GLU A 201 11.96 35.99 15.13
C GLU A 201 10.71 35.40 15.79
N PHE A 202 10.27 34.21 15.36
CA PHE A 202 9.18 33.52 16.03
C PHE A 202 9.56 33.09 17.45
N MET A 203 10.76 32.57 17.67
CA MET A 203 11.19 32.12 19.00
C MET A 203 11.29 33.28 19.99
N LYS A 204 11.79 34.45 19.57
CA LYS A 204 11.72 35.68 20.37
C LYS A 204 10.28 36.06 20.68
N ALA A 205 9.38 35.98 19.71
CA ALA A 205 7.96 36.26 19.92
C ALA A 205 7.31 35.29 20.94
N VAL A 206 7.77 34.03 21.03
CA VAL A 206 7.35 33.07 22.07
C VAL A 206 7.87 33.48 23.45
N GLU A 207 9.15 33.87 23.57
CA GLU A 207 9.73 34.31 24.86
C GLU A 207 9.16 35.65 25.35
N GLU A 208 8.81 36.55 24.44
CA GLU A 208 8.22 37.88 24.70
C GLU A 208 6.68 37.84 24.79
N ASP A 209 6.05 36.66 24.72
CA ASP A 209 4.59 36.38 24.72
C ASP A 209 3.76 37.25 23.75
N ARG A 210 4.36 37.64 22.63
CA ARG A 210 3.76 38.59 21.65
C ARG A 210 3.22 37.90 20.40
N GLU A 211 2.62 38.71 19.54
CA GLU A 211 2.25 38.31 18.20
C GLU A 211 3.46 38.30 17.24
N TYR A 212 3.38 37.43 16.24
CA TYR A 212 4.24 37.43 15.07
C TYR A 212 3.40 37.49 13.78
N GLU A 213 4.05 37.82 12.66
CA GLU A 213 3.37 38.11 11.39
C GLU A 213 3.29 36.90 10.46
N LEU A 214 2.12 36.69 9.86
CA LEU A 214 1.91 35.70 8.80
C LEU A 214 2.12 36.36 7.44
N ILE A 215 3.04 35.82 6.65
CA ILE A 215 3.54 36.42 5.41
C ILE A 215 3.07 35.60 4.21
N GLU A 216 2.34 36.22 3.28
CA GLU A 216 1.92 35.53 2.07
C GLU A 216 3.13 35.29 1.15
N PRO A 217 3.48 34.02 0.80
CA PRO A 217 4.75 33.68 0.17
C PRO A 217 5.08 34.39 -1.14
N LYS A 218 4.07 34.77 -1.94
CA LYS A 218 4.25 35.33 -3.28
C LYS A 218 4.40 36.85 -3.28
N SER A 219 3.56 37.55 -2.52
CA SER A 219 3.54 39.01 -2.43
C SER A 219 4.47 39.56 -1.33
N LYS A 220 4.94 38.69 -0.41
CA LYS A 220 5.71 39.04 0.79
C LYS A 220 5.03 40.06 1.71
N LYS A 221 3.71 40.16 1.63
CA LYS A 221 2.90 41.02 2.50
C LYS A 221 2.44 40.27 3.74
N VAL A 222 2.37 41.00 4.85
CA VAL A 222 1.67 40.55 6.06
C VAL A 222 0.18 40.41 5.73
N VAL A 223 -0.40 39.25 6.02
CA VAL A 223 -1.82 38.94 5.79
C VAL A 223 -2.57 38.56 7.06
N GLY A 224 -1.86 38.40 8.18
CA GLY A 224 -2.43 38.16 9.50
C GLY A 224 -1.37 38.21 10.58
N LYS A 225 -1.79 38.02 11.83
CA LYS A 225 -0.93 37.81 13.00
C LYS A 225 -1.48 36.65 13.82
N LEU A 226 -0.60 35.97 14.55
CA LEU A 226 -0.94 34.98 15.56
C LEU A 226 -0.10 35.22 16.80
N LYS A 227 -0.64 34.87 17.99
CA LYS A 227 0.15 34.87 19.22
C LYS A 227 1.16 33.73 19.17
N ALA A 228 2.46 34.04 19.22
CA ALA A 228 3.50 33.06 18.92
C ALA A 228 3.48 31.87 19.90
N LYS A 229 3.26 32.15 21.18
CA LYS A 229 3.15 31.14 22.24
C LYS A 229 2.03 30.12 22.01
N GLU A 230 0.85 30.57 21.57
CA GLU A 230 -0.29 29.67 21.28
C GLU A 230 0.03 28.72 20.12
N VAL A 231 0.76 29.19 19.10
CA VAL A 231 1.23 28.34 17.99
C VAL A 231 2.28 27.33 18.48
N PHE A 232 3.20 27.76 19.34
CA PHE A 232 4.22 26.90 19.96
C PHE A 232 3.60 25.81 20.84
N ASP A 233 2.60 26.15 21.66
CA ASP A 233 1.87 25.19 22.50
C ASP A 233 1.10 24.14 21.67
N ILE A 234 0.65 24.51 20.45
CA ILE A 234 0.06 23.56 19.49
C ILE A 234 1.12 22.64 18.88
N ILE A 235 2.33 23.15 18.56
CA ILE A 235 3.47 22.31 18.11
C ILE A 235 3.80 21.27 19.18
N VAL A 236 4.01 21.73 20.41
CA VAL A 236 4.27 20.91 21.60
C VAL A 236 3.17 19.86 21.80
N SER A 237 1.90 20.27 21.78
CA SER A 237 0.77 19.35 22.02
C SER A 237 0.57 18.32 20.91
N MET A 238 0.95 18.62 19.65
CA MET A 238 0.91 17.65 18.56
C MET A 238 2.07 16.67 18.65
N ALA A 239 3.30 17.18 18.83
CA ALA A 239 4.48 16.34 18.94
C ALA A 239 4.42 15.40 20.16
N TRP A 240 3.85 15.84 21.29
CA TRP A 240 3.57 14.99 22.45
C TRP A 240 2.56 13.87 22.17
N LYS A 241 1.59 14.11 21.26
CA LYS A 241 0.51 13.18 20.92
C LYS A 241 0.98 12.03 20.01
N ASN A 242 1.84 12.29 19.03
CA ASN A 242 2.24 11.31 18.02
C ASN A 242 3.74 11.33 17.62
N GLY A 243 4.56 12.24 18.14
CA GLY A 243 5.96 12.47 17.76
C GLY A 243 6.19 13.53 16.66
N GLU A 244 5.14 14.17 16.14
CA GLU A 244 5.21 15.11 15.02
C GLU A 244 4.30 16.35 15.19
N PRO A 245 4.69 17.53 14.68
CA PRO A 245 5.89 17.78 13.89
C PRO A 245 7.16 17.92 14.73
N GLY A 246 8.31 17.62 14.12
CA GLY A 246 9.59 18.13 14.58
C GLY A 246 9.71 19.64 14.35
N ILE A 247 10.87 20.19 14.70
CA ILE A 247 11.21 21.58 14.41
C ILE A 247 12.57 21.67 13.71
N ILE A 248 12.72 22.63 12.80
CA ILE A 248 13.95 22.91 12.06
C ILE A 248 14.16 24.43 12.06
N PHE A 249 15.31 24.89 12.56
CA PHE A 249 15.63 26.31 12.69
C PHE A 249 16.27 26.82 11.39
N LEU A 250 15.44 27.29 10.45
CA LEU A 250 15.86 27.60 9.08
C LEU A 250 16.89 28.74 9.00
N ASP A 251 16.78 29.73 9.89
CA ASP A 251 17.71 30.85 9.92
C ASP A 251 19.13 30.40 10.32
N ARG A 252 19.25 29.37 11.15
CA ARG A 252 20.54 28.76 11.55
C ARG A 252 21.15 27.93 10.42
N ILE A 253 20.33 27.16 9.72
CA ILE A 253 20.75 26.39 8.55
C ILE A 253 21.24 27.32 7.44
N ASN A 254 20.58 28.47 7.22
CA ASN A 254 21.00 29.42 6.18
C ASN A 254 22.12 30.36 6.63
N LYS A 255 22.28 30.66 7.93
CA LYS A 255 23.48 31.32 8.50
C LYS A 255 24.76 30.53 8.20
N ASP A 256 24.69 29.20 8.30
CA ASP A 256 25.81 28.30 8.04
C ASP A 256 25.88 27.83 6.57
N ASN A 257 25.03 28.36 5.67
CA ASN A 257 25.07 28.03 4.26
C ASN A 257 26.38 28.55 3.64
N ILE A 258 27.23 27.61 3.23
CA ILE A 258 28.57 27.89 2.70
C ILE A 258 28.57 28.55 1.31
N VAL A 259 27.47 28.52 0.57
CA VAL A 259 27.28 29.15 -0.76
C VAL A 259 25.95 29.92 -0.81
N PRO A 260 25.77 30.97 0.02
CA PRO A 260 24.49 31.67 0.16
C PRO A 260 24.10 32.45 -1.11
N LYS A 261 25.09 32.76 -1.96
CA LYS A 261 24.92 33.40 -3.28
C LYS A 261 24.15 32.52 -4.28
N LEU A 262 23.94 31.22 -3.98
CA LEU A 262 23.18 30.27 -4.81
C LEU A 262 21.71 30.08 -4.39
N GLY A 263 21.31 30.52 -3.19
CA GLY A 263 19.94 30.37 -2.66
C GLY A 263 19.86 29.74 -1.26
N GLU A 264 18.62 29.49 -0.80
CA GLU A 264 18.28 28.93 0.53
C GLU A 264 17.94 27.41 0.47
N ILE A 265 17.95 26.71 1.61
CA ILE A 265 17.93 25.23 1.77
C ILE A 265 16.53 24.60 2.04
N GLU A 266 16.23 23.37 1.53
CA GLU A 266 14.87 22.74 1.40
C GLU A 266 14.74 21.21 1.71
N SER A 267 13.56 20.53 1.53
CA SER A 267 13.16 19.25 2.23
C SER A 267 13.28 17.78 1.63
N THR A 268 12.46 17.20 0.68
CA THR A 268 12.36 15.71 0.31
C THR A 268 12.07 15.02 -1.17
N ASN A 269 11.89 13.65 -1.44
CA ASN A 269 11.46 12.79 -2.71
C ASN A 269 10.72 11.34 -2.62
N PRO A 270 10.01 10.57 -3.58
CA PRO A 270 10.19 10.05 -5.01
C PRO A 270 9.04 10.05 -6.12
N CYS A 271 8.46 8.93 -6.77
CA CYS A 271 7.32 8.80 -7.85
C CYS A 271 6.92 7.43 -8.59
N PHE A 272 5.81 7.40 -9.39
CA PHE A 272 5.10 6.43 -10.34
C PHE A 272 5.71 5.95 -11.75
N HIS A 273 4.94 5.91 -12.91
CA HIS A 273 5.03 5.07 -14.19
C HIS A 273 4.52 5.70 -15.57
N PRO A 274 4.77 5.20 -16.85
CA PRO A 274 4.28 5.84 -18.13
C PRO A 274 3.06 5.34 -18.96
N ASN A 275 2.94 4.03 -19.27
CA ASN A 275 1.96 3.51 -20.25
C ASN A 275 0.56 3.30 -19.64
N THR A 276 0.46 3.63 -18.36
CA THR A 276 -0.73 3.51 -17.52
C THR A 276 -1.79 4.50 -17.99
N LEU A 277 -3.01 4.00 -18.18
CA LEU A 277 -4.20 4.81 -18.42
C LEU A 277 -4.69 5.37 -17.09
N ILE A 278 -4.95 6.67 -17.06
CA ILE A 278 -5.46 7.40 -15.91
C ILE A 278 -6.90 7.78 -16.24
N SER A 279 -7.81 7.55 -15.29
CA SER A 279 -9.19 8.01 -15.44
C SER A 279 -9.22 9.54 -15.33
N THR A 280 -9.74 10.23 -16.34
CA THR A 280 -9.85 11.69 -16.44
C THR A 280 -11.28 12.13 -16.78
N LYS A 281 -11.52 13.44 -16.75
CA LYS A 281 -12.76 14.08 -17.24
C LYS A 281 -13.14 13.68 -18.67
N TYR A 282 -12.16 13.32 -19.50
CA TYR A 282 -12.37 13.02 -20.91
C TYR A 282 -12.44 11.51 -21.21
N GLY A 283 -12.25 10.64 -20.21
CA GLY A 283 -12.18 9.18 -20.38
C GLY A 283 -10.92 8.60 -19.76
N LEU A 284 -10.19 7.79 -20.51
CA LEU A 284 -8.96 7.12 -20.08
C LEU A 284 -7.78 7.58 -20.96
N GLU A 285 -6.94 8.47 -20.46
CA GLU A 285 -5.77 9.02 -21.16
C GLU A 285 -4.48 8.41 -20.58
N LYS A 286 -3.44 8.13 -21.39
CA LYS A 286 -2.16 7.64 -20.85
C LYS A 286 -1.47 8.75 -20.05
N ILE A 287 -0.85 8.41 -18.92
CA ILE A 287 -0.09 9.36 -18.10
C ILE A 287 1.07 10.05 -18.87
N LYS A 288 1.71 9.35 -19.82
CA LYS A 288 2.65 10.00 -20.76
C LYS A 288 1.97 11.02 -21.68
N ASP A 289 0.87 10.64 -22.33
CA ASP A 289 0.16 11.52 -23.27
C ASP A 289 -0.41 12.75 -22.54
N LEU A 290 -0.88 12.55 -21.30
CA LEU A 290 -1.29 13.62 -20.38
C LEU A 290 -0.12 14.56 -20.07
N TYR A 291 1.10 14.06 -19.81
CA TYR A 291 2.26 14.93 -19.61
C TYR A 291 2.57 15.76 -20.85
N GLU A 292 2.62 15.14 -22.03
CA GLU A 292 2.94 15.86 -23.27
C GLU A 292 1.89 16.94 -23.59
N LYS A 293 0.62 16.72 -23.21
CA LYS A 293 -0.53 17.62 -23.39
C LYS A 293 -0.68 18.70 -22.31
N TYR A 294 -0.26 18.42 -21.06
CA TYR A 294 -0.58 19.24 -19.88
C TYR A 294 0.60 19.49 -18.92
N LYS A 295 1.86 19.27 -19.32
CA LYS A 295 3.06 19.52 -18.48
C LYS A 295 3.14 20.92 -17.84
N ASP A 296 2.45 21.91 -18.42
CA ASP A 296 2.39 23.29 -17.94
C ASP A 296 0.96 23.73 -17.51
N SER A 297 0.12 22.79 -17.03
CA SER A 297 -1.26 23.08 -16.60
C SER A 297 -1.86 22.03 -15.65
N GLU A 298 -2.97 22.34 -14.97
CA GLU A 298 -3.75 21.37 -14.20
C GLU A 298 -4.63 20.47 -15.09
N ILE A 299 -4.89 19.23 -14.64
CA ILE A 299 -5.82 18.27 -15.25
C ILE A 299 -6.89 17.83 -14.25
N GLU A 300 -8.08 17.50 -14.75
CA GLU A 300 -9.16 16.91 -13.95
C GLU A 300 -9.11 15.37 -14.07
N ILE A 301 -8.59 14.72 -13.03
CA ILE A 301 -8.51 13.26 -12.92
C ILE A 301 -9.65 12.70 -12.08
N VAL A 302 -9.88 11.39 -12.14
CA VAL A 302 -10.89 10.69 -11.33
C VAL A 302 -10.25 10.02 -10.11
N THR A 303 -10.89 10.22 -8.95
CA THR A 303 -10.55 9.63 -7.65
C THR A 303 -11.69 8.75 -7.15
N ASP A 304 -11.39 7.68 -6.41
CA ASP A 304 -12.41 6.78 -5.86
C ASP A 304 -12.88 7.27 -4.48
N ASN A 305 -14.19 7.39 -4.29
CA ASN A 305 -14.76 8.05 -3.11
C ASN A 305 -14.47 7.31 -1.79
N ARG A 306 -14.19 6.00 -1.85
CA ARG A 306 -13.97 5.15 -0.68
C ARG A 306 -12.69 5.50 0.10
N ILE A 307 -11.81 6.33 -0.46
CA ILE A 307 -10.61 6.84 0.21
C ILE A 307 -10.93 7.90 1.28
N ILE A 308 -12.05 8.62 1.19
CA ILE A 308 -12.37 9.77 2.06
C ILE A 308 -12.96 9.35 3.43
N LYS A 309 -12.91 8.04 3.76
CA LYS A 309 -13.40 7.45 5.03
C LYS A 309 -14.90 7.66 5.34
N GLU A 310 -15.70 8.28 4.47
CA GLU A 310 -17.16 8.26 4.56
C GLU A 310 -17.70 6.83 4.28
N LYS A 311 -17.70 6.01 5.35
CA LYS A 311 -18.46 4.78 5.40
C LYS A 311 -19.90 5.12 5.78
N ILE A 312 -20.86 4.76 4.94
CA ILE A 312 -22.28 4.93 5.25
C ILE A 312 -22.67 3.84 6.25
N SER A 313 -23.06 4.22 7.47
CA SER A 313 -23.65 3.27 8.42
C SER A 313 -25.11 3.03 8.05
N ILE A 314 -25.41 1.84 7.51
CA ILE A 314 -26.77 1.44 7.12
C ILE A 314 -27.20 0.28 8.00
N ASN A 315 -28.17 0.53 8.88
CA ASN A 315 -28.69 -0.43 9.87
C ASN A 315 -27.61 -1.02 10.80
N GLY A 316 -26.63 -0.20 11.21
CA GLY A 316 -25.58 -0.61 12.16
C GLY A 316 -24.30 -1.17 11.53
N ARG A 317 -24.29 -1.43 10.22
CA ARG A 317 -23.09 -1.87 9.48
C ARG A 317 -22.50 -0.73 8.65
N GLU A 318 -21.19 -0.58 8.74
CA GLU A 318 -20.44 0.38 7.95
C GLU A 318 -20.18 -0.14 6.52
N TYR A 319 -20.56 0.64 5.50
CA TYR A 319 -20.29 0.33 4.09
C TYR A 319 -19.50 1.45 3.43
N TYR A 320 -18.39 1.10 2.76
CA TYR A 320 -17.67 2.03 1.88
C TYR A 320 -18.59 2.58 0.80
N GLN A 321 -18.67 3.91 0.65
CA GLN A 321 -19.46 4.54 -0.41
C GLN A 321 -18.81 4.35 -1.77
N ASN A 322 -19.26 3.32 -2.51
CA ASN A 322 -18.96 3.17 -3.94
C ASN A 322 -19.30 4.47 -4.68
N GLY A 323 -18.35 4.98 -5.46
CA GLY A 323 -18.49 6.27 -6.12
C GLY A 323 -17.15 6.83 -6.58
N VAL A 324 -17.21 7.92 -7.34
CA VAL A 324 -16.07 8.44 -8.06
C VAL A 324 -16.22 9.96 -8.21
N THR A 325 -15.12 10.72 -8.08
CA THR A 325 -15.14 12.20 -8.09
C THR A 325 -13.99 12.76 -8.92
N LEU A 326 -14.27 13.75 -9.77
CA LEU A 326 -13.23 14.54 -10.45
C LEU A 326 -12.49 15.44 -9.47
N ARG A 327 -11.15 15.44 -9.55
CA ARG A 327 -10.28 16.31 -8.76
C ARG A 327 -9.17 16.91 -9.61
N LYS A 328 -8.73 18.09 -9.21
CA LYS A 328 -7.61 18.79 -9.83
C LYS A 328 -6.30 18.15 -9.38
N ALA A 329 -5.61 17.59 -10.35
CA ALA A 329 -4.24 17.14 -10.23
C ALA A 329 -3.38 17.83 -11.28
N LYS A 330 -2.10 17.46 -11.34
CA LYS A 330 -1.26 17.65 -12.52
C LYS A 330 -0.38 16.42 -12.71
N VAL A 331 0.21 16.35 -13.89
CA VAL A 331 1.03 15.25 -14.40
C VAL A 331 2.45 15.73 -14.73
N PHE A 332 3.40 14.82 -14.62
CA PHE A 332 4.82 15.09 -14.73
C PHE A 332 5.57 13.81 -15.07
N LYS A 333 6.60 13.94 -15.90
CA LYS A 333 7.68 12.95 -16.05
C LYS A 333 8.32 12.70 -14.68
N THR A 334 8.97 11.55 -14.47
CA THR A 334 9.66 11.16 -13.21
C THR A 334 10.98 10.43 -13.48
N GLY A 335 11.50 10.63 -14.70
CA GLY A 335 12.75 10.06 -15.21
C GLY A 335 12.69 8.55 -15.46
N VAL A 336 13.83 7.86 -15.54
CA VAL A 336 13.86 6.44 -15.98
C VAL A 336 14.04 5.47 -14.80
N LYS A 337 13.09 4.54 -14.60
CA LYS A 337 13.09 3.59 -13.46
C LYS A 337 12.65 2.18 -13.84
N LYS A 338 13.06 1.18 -13.03
CA LYS A 338 12.60 -0.22 -13.14
C LYS A 338 11.27 -0.36 -12.40
N THR A 339 10.34 -1.11 -12.95
CA THR A 339 8.98 -1.23 -12.45
C THR A 339 8.68 -2.65 -11.94
N LEU A 340 7.56 -2.81 -11.25
CA LEU A 340 6.87 -4.07 -11.03
C LEU A 340 5.55 -4.07 -11.82
N LYS A 341 5.12 -5.24 -12.23
CA LYS A 341 3.83 -5.51 -12.86
C LYS A 341 2.97 -6.34 -11.92
N ILE A 342 1.94 -5.73 -11.35
CA ILE A 342 0.91 -6.42 -10.57
C ILE A 342 -0.16 -6.95 -11.54
N LYS A 343 -0.56 -8.21 -11.38
CA LYS A 343 -1.72 -8.81 -12.06
C LYS A 343 -2.80 -9.15 -11.05
N LEU A 344 -4.05 -8.79 -11.36
CA LEU A 344 -5.22 -9.08 -10.53
C LEU A 344 -6.04 -10.26 -11.09
N GLY A 345 -6.74 -10.98 -10.22
CA GLY A 345 -7.51 -12.17 -10.55
C GLY A 345 -8.75 -11.94 -11.41
N ASN A 346 -9.20 -10.69 -11.58
CA ASN A 346 -10.21 -10.33 -12.57
C ASN A 346 -9.63 -10.10 -13.98
N GLY A 347 -8.31 -10.07 -14.14
CA GLY A 347 -7.62 -9.84 -15.42
C GLY A 347 -6.98 -8.46 -15.57
N GLN A 348 -7.20 -7.50 -14.66
CA GLN A 348 -6.51 -6.20 -14.71
C GLN A 348 -5.00 -6.35 -14.45
N GLU A 349 -4.20 -5.45 -15.02
CA GLU A 349 -2.78 -5.31 -14.70
C GLU A 349 -2.41 -3.83 -14.53
N LEU A 350 -1.55 -3.55 -13.56
CA LEU A 350 -0.94 -2.24 -13.37
C LEU A 350 0.57 -2.43 -13.30
N MET A 351 1.29 -1.53 -13.96
CA MET A 351 2.73 -1.45 -13.85
C MET A 351 3.06 -0.12 -13.19
N VAL A 352 3.88 -0.19 -12.15
CA VAL A 352 4.25 0.88 -11.22
C VAL A 352 5.68 0.63 -10.76
N THR A 353 6.38 1.61 -10.23
CA THR A 353 7.66 1.31 -9.58
C THR A 353 7.45 0.55 -8.25
N PRO A 354 8.47 -0.12 -7.67
CA PRO A 354 8.21 -1.21 -6.72
C PRO A 354 7.66 -0.80 -5.34
N GLU A 355 7.52 0.48 -5.04
CA GLU A 355 7.03 0.95 -3.75
C GLU A 355 5.59 1.45 -3.82
N HIS A 356 4.87 1.42 -4.96
CA HIS A 356 3.55 2.09 -5.08
C HIS A 356 2.50 1.69 -4.04
N LYS A 357 1.92 2.67 -3.31
CA LYS A 357 0.80 2.44 -2.39
C LYS A 357 -0.33 2.03 -3.28
N ILE A 358 -0.70 0.75 -3.23
CA ILE A 358 -1.94 0.29 -3.80
C ILE A 358 -2.93 0.19 -2.64
N PHE A 359 -4.15 0.69 -2.85
CA PHE A 359 -5.15 0.62 -1.79
C PHE A 359 -5.65 -0.82 -1.64
N THR A 360 -5.37 -1.42 -0.48
CA THR A 360 -5.76 -2.78 -0.13
C THR A 360 -6.74 -2.78 1.04
N THR A 361 -7.38 -3.92 1.31
CA THR A 361 -8.15 -4.14 2.55
C THR A 361 -7.30 -4.08 3.83
N ARG A 362 -5.97 -4.10 3.72
CA ARG A 362 -4.99 -3.85 4.80
C ARG A 362 -4.52 -2.38 4.86
N GLY A 363 -5.16 -1.49 4.10
CA GLY A 363 -4.75 -0.09 3.93
C GLY A 363 -3.80 0.12 2.76
N TRP A 364 -3.00 1.17 2.83
CA TRP A 364 -1.96 1.48 1.84
C TRP A 364 -0.78 0.50 1.97
N VAL A 365 -0.50 -0.25 0.90
CA VAL A 365 0.59 -1.24 0.86
C VAL A 365 1.43 -1.08 -0.41
N GLU A 366 2.75 -1.14 -0.25
CA GLU A 366 3.73 -0.98 -1.33
C GLU A 366 3.67 -2.09 -2.37
N ALA A 367 3.89 -1.77 -3.65
CA ALA A 367 3.89 -2.76 -4.74
C ALA A 367 4.79 -4.01 -4.53
N GLN A 368 5.96 -3.90 -3.88
CA GLN A 368 6.84 -5.05 -3.53
C GLN A 368 6.48 -5.73 -2.19
N TYR A 369 5.63 -5.12 -1.36
CA TYR A 369 5.15 -5.69 -0.08
C TYR A 369 3.69 -6.17 -0.16
N LEU A 370 3.04 -6.01 -1.31
CA LEU A 370 1.87 -6.81 -1.70
C LEU A 370 2.24 -8.29 -1.72
N LEU A 371 1.29 -9.13 -1.33
CA LEU A 371 1.40 -10.58 -1.31
C LEU A 371 0.37 -11.20 -2.25
N ASN A 372 0.60 -12.44 -2.69
CA ASN A 372 -0.39 -13.18 -3.48
C ASN A 372 -1.66 -13.38 -2.65
N GLY A 373 -2.83 -13.06 -3.21
CA GLY A 373 -4.12 -13.09 -2.52
C GLY A 373 -4.57 -11.80 -1.83
N ASP A 374 -3.71 -10.77 -1.72
CA ASP A 374 -4.09 -9.44 -1.19
C ASP A 374 -5.26 -8.85 -1.97
N GLU A 375 -6.24 -8.28 -1.27
CA GLU A 375 -7.43 -7.69 -1.87
C GLU A 375 -7.23 -6.20 -2.14
N ILE A 376 -7.15 -5.85 -3.43
CA ILE A 376 -6.94 -4.49 -3.96
C ILE A 376 -8.28 -3.89 -4.39
N PHE A 377 -8.48 -2.62 -4.05
CA PHE A 377 -9.63 -1.84 -4.50
C PHE A 377 -9.46 -1.37 -5.96
N VAL A 378 -10.52 -1.52 -6.76
CA VAL A 378 -10.61 -1.05 -8.15
C VAL A 378 -11.81 -0.10 -8.32
N GLN A 379 -11.80 0.78 -9.32
CA GLN A 379 -12.80 1.84 -9.52
C GLN A 379 -14.25 1.40 -9.24
N SER A 380 -14.95 2.12 -8.34
CA SER A 380 -16.27 1.72 -7.82
C SER A 380 -17.49 2.47 -8.37
N GLY A 381 -17.30 3.40 -9.29
CA GLY A 381 -18.37 4.19 -9.87
C GLY A 381 -18.18 4.44 -11.37
N ILE A 382 -19.26 4.86 -12.02
CA ILE A 382 -19.25 5.38 -13.39
C ILE A 382 -18.30 6.58 -13.41
N GLY A 383 -17.26 6.51 -14.24
CA GLY A 383 -16.32 7.60 -14.46
C GLY A 383 -16.78 8.55 -15.55
N PHE A 384 -15.86 9.43 -15.93
CA PHE A 384 -16.14 10.55 -16.81
C PHE A 384 -15.70 10.23 -18.24
N TRP A 385 -16.30 10.94 -19.19
CA TRP A 385 -16.20 10.73 -20.63
C TRP A 385 -16.37 12.07 -21.34
N ALA A 386 -15.81 12.23 -22.54
CA ALA A 386 -15.96 13.46 -23.29
C ALA A 386 -17.44 13.80 -23.59
N GLU A 387 -17.82 15.08 -23.50
CA GLU A 387 -19.19 15.51 -23.82
C GLU A 387 -19.54 15.35 -25.32
N LYS A 388 -18.51 15.43 -26.18
CA LYS A 388 -18.58 15.34 -27.64
C LYS A 388 -17.30 14.70 -28.17
N ASP A 389 -17.40 14.04 -29.31
CA ASP A 389 -16.27 13.50 -30.07
C ASP A 389 -16.55 13.55 -31.57
N ASP A 390 -15.49 13.53 -32.39
CA ASP A 390 -15.58 13.62 -33.86
C ASP A 390 -15.90 12.28 -34.55
N ILE A 391 -16.21 11.24 -33.79
CA ILE A 391 -16.53 9.89 -34.29
C ILE A 391 -18.06 9.74 -34.39
N GLY A 392 -18.74 9.97 -33.27
CA GLY A 392 -20.18 9.79 -33.13
C GLY A 392 -20.65 8.33 -33.15
N GLU A 393 -21.89 8.12 -32.72
CA GLU A 393 -22.51 6.79 -32.53
C GLU A 393 -22.46 5.91 -33.79
N ASP A 394 -22.73 6.48 -34.98
CA ASP A 394 -22.74 5.74 -36.25
C ASP A 394 -21.36 5.14 -36.56
N LEU A 395 -20.26 5.91 -36.46
CA LEU A 395 -18.91 5.37 -36.66
C LEU A 395 -18.41 4.54 -35.48
N GLY A 396 -18.79 4.87 -34.23
CA GLY A 396 -18.48 4.04 -33.06
C GLY A 396 -18.97 2.60 -33.26
N LEU A 397 -20.24 2.45 -33.65
CA LEU A 397 -20.86 1.17 -34.00
C LEU A 397 -20.11 0.41 -35.12
N PHE A 398 -19.70 1.14 -36.17
CA PHE A 398 -18.92 0.58 -37.28
C PHE A 398 -17.54 0.10 -36.85
N LEU A 399 -16.83 0.88 -36.01
CA LEU A 399 -15.53 0.52 -35.44
C LEU A 399 -15.62 -0.69 -34.50
N GLY A 400 -16.72 -0.81 -33.74
CA GLY A 400 -17.02 -1.97 -32.89
C GLY A 400 -17.13 -3.25 -33.71
N TRP A 401 -17.97 -3.25 -34.74
CA TRP A 401 -18.13 -4.40 -35.66
C TRP A 401 -16.83 -4.71 -36.43
N LEU A 402 -16.08 -3.68 -36.82
CA LEU A 402 -14.77 -3.84 -37.48
C LEU A 402 -13.72 -4.47 -36.55
N THR A 403 -13.76 -4.15 -35.25
CA THR A 403 -12.88 -4.77 -34.26
C THR A 403 -13.22 -6.24 -34.04
N GLY A 404 -14.49 -6.63 -34.08
CA GLY A 404 -14.92 -8.02 -34.04
C GLY A 404 -14.80 -8.73 -35.40
N ASN A 405 -15.95 -8.95 -36.06
CA ASN A 405 -16.11 -9.61 -37.35
C ASN A 405 -15.61 -8.81 -38.59
N GLY A 406 -14.54 -8.02 -38.44
CA GLY A 406 -13.91 -7.27 -39.52
C GLY A 406 -12.38 -7.33 -39.54
N TRP A 407 -11.81 -6.83 -40.64
CA TRP A 407 -10.37 -6.75 -40.88
C TRP A 407 -9.99 -5.57 -41.78
N LEU A 408 -8.74 -5.12 -41.67
CA LEU A 408 -8.05 -4.28 -42.65
C LEU A 408 -6.99 -5.16 -43.33
N THR A 409 -6.82 -5.06 -44.65
CA THR A 409 -5.79 -5.81 -45.37
C THR A 409 -4.38 -5.37 -44.94
N SER A 410 -3.39 -6.25 -45.08
CA SER A 410 -1.99 -5.97 -44.70
C SER A 410 -1.30 -4.89 -45.54
N ASP A 411 -1.85 -4.56 -46.70
CA ASP A 411 -1.44 -3.40 -47.50
C ASP A 411 -2.21 -2.11 -47.14
N GLU A 412 -3.12 -2.21 -46.18
CA GLU A 412 -3.96 -1.15 -45.62
C GLU A 412 -4.83 -0.38 -46.64
N LYS A 413 -5.19 -1.02 -47.76
CA LYS A 413 -6.04 -0.43 -48.82
C LYS A 413 -7.49 -0.90 -48.81
N VAL A 414 -7.82 -2.00 -48.12
CA VAL A 414 -9.17 -2.59 -48.14
C VAL A 414 -9.64 -2.91 -46.73
N ILE A 415 -10.75 -2.29 -46.32
CA ILE A 415 -11.53 -2.68 -45.14
C ILE A 415 -12.51 -3.76 -45.57
N GLY A 416 -12.64 -4.82 -44.77
CA GLY A 416 -13.63 -5.87 -44.95
C GLY A 416 -14.39 -6.20 -43.68
N MET A 417 -15.66 -6.57 -43.84
CA MET A 417 -16.54 -7.05 -42.78
C MET A 417 -17.25 -8.34 -43.20
N VAL A 418 -17.55 -9.19 -42.23
CA VAL A 418 -18.34 -10.43 -42.39
C VAL A 418 -19.66 -10.30 -41.63
N PHE A 419 -20.73 -10.86 -42.20
CA PHE A 419 -22.06 -10.93 -41.57
C PHE A 419 -22.69 -12.29 -41.88
N ALA A 420 -23.34 -12.92 -40.90
CA ALA A 420 -24.11 -14.14 -41.07
C ALA A 420 -25.31 -13.94 -42.04
N GLN A 421 -25.93 -15.04 -42.48
CA GLN A 421 -26.97 -15.02 -43.52
C GLN A 421 -28.16 -14.11 -43.17
N ASP A 422 -28.56 -14.08 -41.90
CA ASP A 422 -29.64 -13.31 -41.31
C ASP A 422 -29.22 -11.88 -40.89
N GLU A 423 -27.93 -11.61 -40.71
CA GLU A 423 -27.36 -10.31 -40.33
C GLU A 423 -27.32 -9.27 -41.46
N LYS A 424 -27.97 -9.53 -42.62
CA LYS A 424 -28.02 -8.63 -43.79
C LYS A 424 -28.45 -7.19 -43.43
N TYR A 425 -29.37 -7.03 -42.48
CA TYR A 425 -29.83 -5.72 -41.99
C TYR A 425 -28.73 -4.95 -41.23
N ILE A 426 -27.80 -5.66 -40.58
CA ILE A 426 -26.62 -5.07 -39.94
C ILE A 426 -25.62 -4.64 -41.03
N MET A 427 -25.37 -5.50 -42.03
CA MET A 427 -24.54 -5.16 -43.18
C MET A 427 -25.02 -3.89 -43.88
N GLU A 428 -26.33 -3.76 -44.13
CA GLU A 428 -26.94 -2.58 -44.75
C GLU A 428 -26.79 -1.32 -43.88
N LYS A 429 -26.91 -1.44 -42.55
CA LYS A 429 -26.63 -0.34 -41.61
C LYS A 429 -25.15 0.09 -41.66
N MET A 430 -24.20 -0.85 -41.66
CA MET A 430 -22.77 -0.55 -41.80
C MET A 430 -22.44 0.07 -43.17
N GLN A 431 -23.10 -0.38 -44.23
CA GLN A 431 -23.00 0.19 -45.58
C GLN A 431 -23.50 1.63 -45.62
N GLN A 432 -24.64 1.93 -44.99
CA GLN A 432 -25.16 3.30 -44.86
C GLN A 432 -24.23 4.22 -44.05
N ILE A 433 -23.69 3.73 -42.93
CA ILE A 433 -22.69 4.48 -42.12
C ILE A 433 -21.47 4.84 -42.97
N ALA A 434 -20.89 3.85 -43.66
CA ALA A 434 -19.72 4.05 -44.49
C ALA A 434 -20.01 4.99 -45.68
N LEU A 435 -21.19 4.86 -46.30
CA LEU A 435 -21.64 5.73 -47.39
C LEU A 435 -21.72 7.20 -46.96
N LYS A 436 -22.35 7.50 -45.80
CA LYS A 436 -22.36 8.86 -45.21
C LYS A 436 -20.94 9.42 -45.04
N ASN A 437 -20.00 8.57 -44.65
CA ASN A 437 -18.59 8.90 -44.41
C ASN A 437 -17.71 8.79 -45.68
N GLY A 438 -18.31 8.86 -46.88
CA GLY A 438 -17.59 8.98 -48.15
C GLY A 438 -17.07 7.67 -48.76
N ALA A 439 -17.29 6.52 -48.13
CA ALA A 439 -16.86 5.20 -48.63
C ALA A 439 -17.51 4.80 -49.97
N GLY A 440 -18.61 5.47 -50.35
CA GLY A 440 -19.50 5.03 -51.41
C GLY A 440 -20.25 3.76 -51.00
N ASN A 441 -20.90 3.11 -51.97
CA ASN A 441 -21.77 1.95 -51.71
C ASN A 441 -21.02 0.70 -51.22
N GLY A 442 -19.68 0.71 -51.19
CA GLY A 442 -18.86 -0.48 -50.98
C GLY A 442 -19.02 -1.52 -52.09
N ILE A 443 -18.47 -2.71 -51.86
CA ILE A 443 -18.67 -3.91 -52.67
C ILE A 443 -19.31 -4.95 -51.76
N VAL A 444 -20.55 -5.34 -52.05
CA VAL A 444 -21.25 -6.43 -51.37
C VAL A 444 -21.09 -7.70 -52.18
N SER A 445 -20.79 -8.82 -51.52
CA SER A 445 -20.88 -10.16 -52.10
C SER A 445 -21.49 -11.15 -51.12
N LYS A 446 -22.17 -12.17 -51.66
CA LYS A 446 -22.66 -13.32 -50.87
C LYS A 446 -21.82 -14.53 -51.22
N ARG A 447 -21.39 -15.28 -50.21
CA ARG A 447 -20.64 -16.53 -50.36
C ARG A 447 -21.57 -17.73 -50.53
N GLU A 448 -21.04 -18.82 -51.06
CA GLU A 448 -21.73 -20.12 -51.21
C GLU A 448 -22.35 -20.60 -49.89
N ASN A 449 -21.67 -20.38 -48.76
CA ASN A 449 -22.14 -20.75 -47.41
C ASN A 449 -23.15 -19.74 -46.80
N GLY A 450 -23.82 -18.92 -47.60
CA GLY A 450 -24.86 -17.99 -47.17
C GLY A 450 -24.37 -16.67 -46.55
N THR A 451 -23.12 -16.62 -46.08
CA THR A 451 -22.47 -15.46 -45.43
C THR A 451 -22.34 -14.26 -46.39
N TRP A 452 -22.58 -13.05 -45.89
CA TRP A 452 -22.35 -11.80 -46.62
C TRP A 452 -20.98 -11.20 -46.32
N GLN A 453 -20.39 -10.53 -47.30
CA GLN A 453 -19.20 -9.70 -47.12
C GLN A 453 -19.42 -8.30 -47.68
N LEU A 454 -18.85 -7.31 -47.00
CA LEU A 454 -18.86 -5.90 -47.37
C LEU A 454 -17.42 -5.40 -47.38
N LEU A 455 -16.98 -4.86 -48.53
CA LEU A 455 -15.62 -4.37 -48.73
C LEU A 455 -15.60 -2.88 -49.10
N PHE A 456 -14.68 -2.12 -48.53
CA PHE A 456 -14.45 -0.70 -48.88
C PHE A 456 -13.01 -0.49 -49.35
N LYS A 457 -12.87 0.13 -50.53
CA LYS A 457 -11.58 0.37 -51.21
C LYS A 457 -11.26 1.85 -51.46
N ARG A 458 -12.15 2.78 -51.08
CA ARG A 458 -11.94 4.22 -51.32
C ARG A 458 -10.87 4.76 -50.36
N LYS A 459 -9.73 5.20 -50.90
CA LYS A 459 -8.56 5.69 -50.15
C LYS A 459 -8.92 6.63 -49.00
N ASN A 460 -9.76 7.63 -49.25
CA ASN A 460 -10.12 8.63 -48.24
C ASN A 460 -10.85 8.03 -47.03
N PHE A 461 -11.80 7.11 -47.25
CA PHE A 461 -12.52 6.44 -46.16
C PHE A 461 -11.63 5.45 -45.41
N VAL A 462 -10.79 4.69 -46.12
CA VAL A 462 -9.83 3.79 -45.47
C VAL A 462 -8.81 4.59 -44.65
N SER A 463 -8.40 5.78 -45.11
CA SER A 463 -7.57 6.72 -44.36
C SER A 463 -8.29 7.25 -43.11
N LEU A 464 -9.58 7.59 -43.19
CA LEU A 464 -10.39 8.05 -42.06
C LEU A 464 -10.44 6.98 -40.93
N ILE A 465 -10.80 5.75 -41.28
CA ILE A 465 -10.89 4.64 -40.32
C ILE A 465 -9.51 4.30 -39.70
N ARG A 466 -8.42 4.51 -40.45
CA ARG A 466 -7.05 4.41 -39.92
C ARG A 466 -6.68 5.54 -38.96
N SER A 467 -7.02 6.79 -39.27
CA SER A 467 -6.81 7.92 -38.34
C SER A 467 -7.61 7.78 -37.05
N LEU A 468 -8.75 7.08 -37.10
CA LEU A 468 -9.52 6.68 -35.93
C LEU A 468 -8.90 5.51 -35.14
N GLY A 469 -7.73 5.00 -35.54
CA GLY A 469 -6.89 4.07 -34.76
C GLY A 469 -7.03 2.59 -35.10
N ILE A 470 -7.79 2.20 -36.13
CA ILE A 470 -7.82 0.82 -36.61
C ILE A 470 -6.54 0.50 -37.39
N GLN A 471 -5.92 -0.64 -37.09
CA GLN A 471 -4.66 -1.10 -37.67
C GLN A 471 -4.81 -2.52 -38.27
N ALA A 472 -4.02 -2.83 -39.30
CA ALA A 472 -3.98 -4.16 -39.91
C ALA A 472 -3.27 -5.18 -38.99
N ARG A 473 -4.03 -5.80 -38.07
CA ARG A 473 -3.52 -6.72 -37.04
C ARG A 473 -4.18 -8.09 -37.11
N ARG A 474 -3.49 -9.13 -36.63
CA ARG A 474 -4.08 -10.48 -36.47
C ARG A 474 -5.00 -10.50 -35.26
N ALA A 475 -5.92 -11.47 -35.18
CA ALA A 475 -6.98 -11.52 -34.17
C ALA A 475 -6.48 -11.42 -32.71
N TYR A 476 -5.33 -12.03 -32.38
CA TYR A 476 -4.73 -12.00 -31.04
C TYR A 476 -3.97 -10.70 -30.73
N GLU A 477 -3.65 -9.89 -31.75
CA GLU A 477 -2.96 -8.59 -31.63
C GLU A 477 -3.93 -7.40 -31.58
N LYS A 478 -5.23 -7.62 -31.84
CA LYS A 478 -6.29 -6.61 -31.80
C LYS A 478 -6.35 -5.91 -30.43
N ARG A 479 -6.76 -4.64 -30.44
CA ARG A 479 -6.91 -3.73 -29.29
C ARG A 479 -8.12 -2.85 -29.53
N VAL A 480 -8.64 -2.21 -28.50
CA VAL A 480 -9.54 -1.06 -28.65
C VAL A 480 -8.72 0.12 -29.21
N PRO A 481 -9.21 0.87 -30.21
CA PRO A 481 -8.54 2.09 -30.68
C PRO A 481 -8.45 3.14 -29.55
N LEU A 482 -7.29 3.80 -29.40
CA LEU A 482 -7.08 4.79 -28.32
C LEU A 482 -8.10 5.94 -28.34
N SER A 483 -8.62 6.27 -29.52
CA SER A 483 -9.70 7.25 -29.73
C SER A 483 -11.02 6.90 -29.02
N ILE A 484 -11.32 5.62 -28.80
CA ILE A 484 -12.54 5.17 -28.10
C ILE A 484 -12.41 5.39 -26.59
N PHE A 485 -11.20 5.29 -26.03
CA PHE A 485 -10.97 5.54 -24.60
C PHE A 485 -11.21 7.00 -24.20
N THR A 486 -11.20 7.94 -25.14
CA THR A 486 -11.46 9.37 -24.93
C THR A 486 -12.68 9.90 -25.71
N ALA A 487 -13.51 9.01 -26.24
CA ALA A 487 -14.75 9.37 -26.91
C ALA A 487 -15.90 9.62 -25.90
N SER A 488 -17.03 10.13 -26.38
CA SER A 488 -18.23 10.25 -25.55
C SER A 488 -18.81 8.89 -25.18
N ILE A 489 -19.50 8.83 -24.04
CA ILE A 489 -20.13 7.61 -23.54
C ILE A 489 -21.11 6.97 -24.56
N LYS A 490 -21.71 7.79 -25.44
CA LYS A 490 -22.57 7.29 -26.53
C LYS A 490 -21.78 6.58 -27.63
N THR A 491 -20.67 7.17 -28.07
CA THR A 491 -19.75 6.55 -29.03
C THR A 491 -19.13 5.27 -28.45
N VAL A 492 -18.79 5.26 -27.17
CA VAL A 492 -18.29 4.08 -26.43
C VAL A 492 -19.37 3.00 -26.34
N ALA A 493 -20.60 3.36 -25.96
CA ALA A 493 -21.74 2.44 -25.94
C ALA A 493 -22.02 1.86 -27.32
N ALA A 494 -21.97 2.67 -28.38
CA ALA A 494 -22.13 2.22 -29.76
C ALA A 494 -21.01 1.28 -30.21
N TYR A 495 -19.75 1.57 -29.84
CA TYR A 495 -18.60 0.69 -30.09
C TYR A 495 -18.75 -0.67 -29.39
N LEU A 496 -19.10 -0.66 -28.10
CA LEU A 496 -19.38 -1.88 -27.34
C LEU A 496 -20.59 -2.63 -27.93
N ASN A 497 -21.63 -1.91 -28.36
CA ASN A 497 -22.81 -2.50 -29.03
C ASN A 497 -22.42 -3.24 -30.30
N GLY A 498 -21.56 -2.65 -31.15
CA GLY A 498 -21.04 -3.29 -32.36
C GLY A 498 -20.22 -4.54 -32.05
N LEU A 499 -19.30 -4.46 -31.09
CA LEU A 499 -18.39 -5.54 -30.72
C LEU A 499 -19.09 -6.71 -30.00
N PHE A 500 -20.02 -6.44 -29.08
CA PHE A 500 -20.84 -7.49 -28.45
C PHE A 500 -21.94 -8.02 -29.39
N SER A 501 -22.44 -7.21 -30.32
CA SER A 501 -23.35 -7.70 -31.37
C SER A 501 -22.66 -8.63 -32.35
N SER A 502 -21.37 -8.46 -32.65
CA SER A 502 -20.61 -9.38 -33.49
C SER A 502 -20.09 -10.60 -32.70
N ASP A 503 -19.19 -10.38 -31.74
CA ASP A 503 -18.35 -11.41 -31.11
C ASP A 503 -18.86 -11.78 -29.69
N GLY A 504 -19.78 -10.99 -29.14
CA GLY A 504 -20.36 -11.23 -27.83
C GLY A 504 -21.45 -12.31 -27.82
N ILE A 505 -21.63 -12.95 -26.66
CA ILE A 505 -22.61 -14.01 -26.42
C ILE A 505 -23.49 -13.58 -25.23
N ILE A 506 -24.81 -13.67 -25.40
CA ILE A 506 -25.78 -13.51 -24.31
C ILE A 506 -26.27 -14.91 -23.93
N ASN A 507 -25.79 -15.40 -22.79
CA ASN A 507 -26.23 -16.67 -22.22
C ASN A 507 -27.41 -16.43 -21.29
N TYR A 508 -28.48 -17.17 -21.55
CA TYR A 508 -29.68 -17.24 -20.73
C TYR A 508 -30.13 -18.69 -20.78
N ILE A 509 -29.77 -19.46 -19.75
CA ILE A 509 -30.13 -20.88 -19.61
C ILE A 509 -31.30 -21.00 -18.65
N ASP A 510 -31.19 -20.36 -17.48
CA ASP A 510 -32.21 -20.24 -16.43
C ASP A 510 -31.96 -18.95 -15.61
N GLU A 511 -32.77 -18.65 -14.58
CA GLU A 511 -32.61 -17.44 -13.75
C GLU A 511 -31.28 -17.32 -12.98
N SER A 512 -30.56 -18.43 -12.79
CA SER A 512 -29.27 -18.48 -12.08
C SER A 512 -28.06 -18.50 -13.02
N HIS A 513 -28.24 -19.03 -14.23
CA HIS A 513 -27.21 -19.15 -15.27
C HIS A 513 -27.44 -18.13 -16.40
N ILE A 514 -27.27 -16.86 -16.04
CA ILE A 514 -27.33 -15.70 -16.94
C ILE A 514 -25.97 -15.00 -16.94
N ASP A 515 -25.37 -14.84 -18.13
CA ASP A 515 -24.14 -14.08 -18.29
C ASP A 515 -24.02 -13.41 -19.67
N VAL A 516 -23.23 -12.33 -19.73
CA VAL A 516 -22.87 -11.65 -20.98
C VAL A 516 -21.37 -11.82 -21.18
N ARG A 517 -20.97 -12.47 -22.28
CA ARG A 517 -19.57 -12.74 -22.60
C ARG A 517 -19.09 -11.98 -23.83
N LEU A 518 -17.79 -11.70 -23.86
CA LEU A 518 -17.05 -11.40 -25.08
C LEU A 518 -15.86 -12.35 -25.17
N THR A 519 -15.83 -13.16 -26.22
CA THR A 519 -14.79 -14.18 -26.44
C THR A 519 -13.74 -13.64 -27.40
N SER A 520 -12.45 -13.79 -27.08
CA SER A 520 -11.37 -13.38 -27.99
C SER A 520 -10.11 -14.23 -27.85
N SER A 521 -9.31 -14.26 -28.91
CA SER A 521 -7.92 -14.73 -28.87
C SER A 521 -6.94 -13.64 -28.41
N SER A 522 -7.39 -12.38 -28.29
CA SER A 522 -6.58 -11.31 -27.69
C SER A 522 -7.00 -11.04 -26.25
N PHE A 523 -6.18 -11.48 -25.30
CA PHE A 523 -6.31 -11.07 -23.89
C PHE A 523 -6.22 -9.54 -23.74
N LYS A 524 -5.44 -8.87 -24.60
CA LYS A 524 -5.27 -7.41 -24.56
C LYS A 524 -6.51 -6.64 -25.05
N LEU A 525 -7.22 -7.13 -26.07
CA LEU A 525 -8.53 -6.58 -26.43
C LEU A 525 -9.54 -6.70 -25.27
N LEU A 526 -9.53 -7.81 -24.53
CA LEU A 526 -10.43 -8.00 -23.40
C LEU A 526 -10.05 -7.12 -22.19
N GLN A 527 -8.77 -6.92 -21.90
CA GLN A 527 -8.33 -5.94 -20.89
C GLN A 527 -8.78 -4.51 -21.26
N ASP A 528 -8.68 -4.13 -22.53
CA ASP A 528 -9.17 -2.82 -22.99
C ASP A 528 -10.69 -2.66 -22.77
N VAL A 529 -11.47 -3.67 -23.18
CA VAL A 529 -12.93 -3.67 -23.00
C VAL A 529 -13.31 -3.70 -21.52
N GLN A 530 -12.59 -4.43 -20.68
CA GLN A 530 -12.76 -4.42 -19.23
C GLN A 530 -12.56 -3.01 -18.63
N LEU A 531 -11.61 -2.22 -19.14
CA LEU A 531 -11.41 -0.84 -18.69
C LEU A 531 -12.53 0.10 -19.16
N LEU A 532 -13.04 -0.04 -20.40
CA LEU A 532 -14.20 0.72 -20.86
C LEU A 532 -15.46 0.41 -20.03
N LEU A 533 -15.70 -0.88 -19.74
CA LEU A 533 -16.79 -1.34 -18.89
C LEU A 533 -16.63 -0.82 -17.46
N LEU A 534 -15.45 -0.94 -16.86
CA LEU A 534 -15.18 -0.47 -15.50
C LEU A 534 -15.35 1.06 -15.37
N ASN A 535 -14.90 1.84 -16.36
CA ASN A 535 -15.14 3.28 -16.39
C ASN A 535 -16.62 3.63 -16.70
N SER A 536 -17.41 2.66 -17.16
CA SER A 536 -18.88 2.74 -17.24
C SER A 536 -19.58 2.17 -15.99
N GLY A 537 -18.85 1.88 -14.91
CA GLY A 537 -19.37 1.30 -13.66
C GLY A 537 -19.74 -0.18 -13.72
N ILE A 538 -19.32 -0.90 -14.78
CA ILE A 538 -19.61 -2.31 -15.05
C ILE A 538 -18.38 -3.15 -14.70
N PHE A 539 -18.46 -3.94 -13.63
CA PHE A 539 -17.38 -4.88 -13.28
C PHE A 539 -17.48 -6.18 -14.10
N SER A 540 -16.35 -6.64 -14.63
CA SER A 540 -16.23 -7.89 -15.38
C SER A 540 -14.95 -8.64 -15.02
N ASN A 541 -14.92 -9.95 -15.27
CA ASN A 541 -13.73 -10.80 -15.07
C ASN A 541 -13.30 -11.42 -16.40
N ILE A 542 -11.99 -11.55 -16.64
CA ILE A 542 -11.43 -12.21 -17.82
C ILE A 542 -10.88 -13.58 -17.42
N TYR A 543 -11.44 -14.64 -18.00
CA TYR A 543 -11.02 -16.02 -17.77
C TYR A 543 -10.21 -16.54 -18.96
N ASN A 544 -9.06 -17.15 -18.68
CA ASN A 544 -8.41 -18.03 -19.64
C ASN A 544 -9.23 -19.33 -19.74
N ARG A 545 -9.67 -19.68 -20.95
CA ARG A 545 -10.51 -20.86 -21.22
C ARG A 545 -9.79 -21.95 -22.01
N THR A 546 -8.54 -21.71 -22.40
CA THR A 546 -7.69 -22.62 -23.17
C THR A 546 -7.67 -24.01 -22.52
N LYS A 547 -8.29 -24.99 -23.16
CA LYS A 547 -8.26 -26.39 -22.71
C LYS A 547 -6.85 -26.95 -22.91
N LYS A 548 -6.29 -27.59 -21.88
CA LYS A 548 -4.99 -28.30 -21.99
C LYS A 548 -5.01 -29.38 -23.07
N GLU A 549 -6.16 -30.01 -23.28
CA GLU A 549 -6.40 -31.00 -24.33
C GLU A 549 -7.63 -30.58 -25.14
N SER A 550 -7.44 -30.31 -26.43
CA SER A 550 -8.50 -30.12 -27.41
C SER A 550 -7.96 -30.32 -28.83
N SER A 551 -8.78 -30.86 -29.72
CA SER A 551 -8.37 -31.34 -31.04
C SER A 551 -7.90 -30.22 -31.98
N LYS A 552 -6.92 -30.55 -32.83
CA LYS A 552 -6.53 -29.70 -33.95
C LYS A 552 -7.68 -29.64 -34.96
N PHE A 553 -7.91 -28.45 -35.53
CA PHE A 553 -8.88 -28.27 -36.61
C PHE A 553 -8.13 -28.21 -37.94
N SER A 554 -8.48 -29.08 -38.89
CA SER A 554 -8.00 -28.97 -40.27
C SER A 554 -9.15 -28.82 -41.26
N TYR A 555 -8.89 -28.11 -42.35
CA TYR A 555 -9.79 -28.07 -43.49
C TYR A 555 -9.00 -27.92 -44.80
N ILE A 556 -9.54 -28.47 -45.89
CA ILE A 556 -8.94 -28.38 -47.22
C ILE A 556 -9.43 -27.09 -47.90
N ASN A 557 -8.52 -26.30 -48.44
CA ASN A 557 -8.86 -25.03 -49.11
C ASN A 557 -9.27 -25.24 -50.58
N LYS A 558 -9.68 -24.16 -51.27
CA LYS A 558 -10.11 -24.21 -52.69
C LYS A 558 -9.00 -24.61 -53.68
N ASN A 559 -7.75 -24.76 -53.22
CA ASN A 559 -6.61 -25.22 -54.02
C ASN A 559 -6.24 -26.70 -53.73
N GLY A 560 -6.96 -27.38 -52.83
CA GLY A 560 -6.65 -28.75 -52.40
C GLY A 560 -5.64 -28.87 -51.25
N GLU A 561 -5.17 -27.76 -50.67
CA GLU A 561 -4.21 -27.79 -49.56
C GLU A 561 -4.94 -28.00 -48.22
N GLU A 562 -4.55 -29.00 -47.43
CA GLU A 562 -4.99 -29.12 -46.05
C GLU A 562 -4.31 -28.07 -45.16
N LYS A 563 -5.11 -27.24 -44.48
CA LYS A 563 -4.62 -26.28 -43.48
C LYS A 563 -5.02 -26.73 -42.08
N ILE A 564 -4.03 -27.23 -41.34
CA ILE A 564 -4.11 -27.53 -39.91
C ILE A 564 -3.93 -26.23 -39.12
N TYR A 565 -4.82 -26.00 -38.15
CA TYR A 565 -4.74 -24.90 -37.19
C TYR A 565 -4.55 -25.48 -35.78
N ASP A 566 -3.40 -25.22 -35.18
CA ASP A 566 -3.19 -25.47 -33.75
C ASP A 566 -4.09 -24.56 -32.91
N ASN A 567 -4.70 -25.11 -31.87
CA ASN A 567 -5.69 -24.40 -31.07
C ASN A 567 -4.99 -23.35 -30.19
N ARG A 568 -5.25 -22.07 -30.48
CA ARG A 568 -4.58 -20.93 -29.84
C ARG A 568 -5.23 -20.58 -28.50
N PRO A 569 -4.51 -19.94 -27.57
CA PRO A 569 -5.10 -19.54 -26.30
C PRO A 569 -6.30 -18.62 -26.52
N TYR A 570 -7.39 -18.92 -25.82
CA TYR A 570 -8.65 -18.18 -25.92
C TYR A 570 -9.18 -17.79 -24.55
N TYR A 571 -9.82 -16.63 -24.53
CA TYR A 571 -10.18 -15.90 -23.32
C TYR A 571 -11.65 -15.45 -23.41
N GLU A 572 -12.34 -15.45 -22.27
CA GLU A 572 -13.69 -14.92 -22.13
C GLU A 572 -13.68 -13.78 -21.12
N LEU A 573 -14.07 -12.58 -21.53
CA LEU A 573 -14.55 -11.55 -20.60
C LEU A 573 -16.00 -11.87 -20.27
N ILE A 574 -16.36 -11.86 -18.98
CA ILE A 574 -17.70 -12.20 -18.51
C ILE A 574 -18.21 -11.11 -17.56
N ILE A 575 -19.42 -10.62 -17.85
CA ILE A 575 -20.21 -9.69 -17.05
C ILE A 575 -21.34 -10.49 -16.38
N ASN A 576 -21.47 -10.38 -15.06
CA ASN A 576 -22.37 -11.19 -14.23
C ASN A 576 -23.20 -10.32 -13.26
N GLY A 577 -24.39 -10.78 -12.86
CA GLY A 577 -25.20 -10.11 -11.84
C GLY A 577 -25.65 -8.71 -12.24
N ASN A 578 -25.61 -7.74 -11.32
CA ASN A 578 -26.10 -6.37 -11.56
C ASN A 578 -25.32 -5.62 -12.65
N ASP A 579 -24.07 -6.01 -12.88
CA ASP A 579 -23.25 -5.45 -13.95
C ASP A 579 -23.80 -5.78 -15.35
N ILE A 580 -24.62 -6.85 -15.50
CA ILE A 580 -25.41 -7.10 -16.72
C ILE A 580 -26.52 -6.05 -16.91
N TYR A 581 -27.17 -5.60 -15.83
CA TYR A 581 -28.20 -4.58 -15.91
C TYR A 581 -27.60 -3.23 -16.31
N ARG A 582 -26.48 -2.84 -15.68
CA ARG A 582 -25.70 -1.66 -16.09
C ARG A 582 -25.24 -1.72 -17.56
N PHE A 583 -24.83 -2.91 -18.03
CA PHE A 583 -24.52 -3.13 -19.45
C PHE A 583 -25.75 -2.95 -20.35
N LYS A 584 -26.93 -3.44 -19.94
CA LYS A 584 -28.20 -3.24 -20.65
C LYS A 584 -28.60 -1.76 -20.70
N GLU A 585 -28.43 -1.01 -19.61
CA GLU A 585 -28.66 0.44 -19.56
C GLU A 585 -27.69 1.22 -20.47
N LEU A 586 -26.39 0.91 -20.39
CA LEU A 586 -25.35 1.54 -21.22
C LEU A 586 -25.62 1.34 -22.72
N ILE A 587 -25.91 0.11 -23.13
CA ILE A 587 -26.08 -0.28 -24.53
C ILE A 587 -27.47 0.08 -25.07
N GLN A 588 -28.48 0.16 -24.19
CA GLN A 588 -29.92 0.35 -24.43
C GLN A 588 -30.59 -0.73 -25.30
N SER A 589 -30.04 -0.99 -26.49
CA SER A 589 -30.52 -2.01 -27.42
C SER A 589 -29.38 -2.48 -28.32
N LEU A 590 -28.96 -3.75 -28.20
CA LEU A 590 -28.00 -4.37 -29.13
C LEU A 590 -28.55 -4.34 -30.57
N ILE A 591 -27.72 -4.01 -31.56
CA ILE A 591 -28.14 -4.01 -32.97
C ILE A 591 -28.51 -5.43 -33.44
N HIS A 592 -27.85 -6.48 -32.94
CA HIS A 592 -28.20 -7.86 -33.25
C HIS A 592 -29.50 -8.27 -32.53
N LYS A 593 -30.61 -8.34 -33.28
CA LYS A 593 -31.97 -8.59 -32.79
C LYS A 593 -32.10 -9.77 -31.81
N THR A 594 -31.56 -10.95 -32.14
CA THR A 594 -31.62 -12.14 -31.28
C THR A 594 -30.85 -11.99 -29.97
N LYS A 595 -29.64 -11.43 -30.02
CA LYS A 595 -28.83 -11.11 -28.81
C LYS A 595 -29.56 -10.07 -27.94
N ASN A 596 -30.14 -9.05 -28.57
CA ASN A 596 -30.96 -8.04 -27.90
C ASN A 596 -32.21 -8.61 -27.23
N HIS A 597 -32.91 -9.56 -27.88
CA HIS A 597 -34.07 -10.20 -27.28
C HIS A 597 -33.69 -11.00 -26.03
N LYS A 598 -32.59 -11.76 -26.06
CA LYS A 598 -32.05 -12.44 -24.87
C LYS A 598 -31.65 -11.46 -23.76
N LEU A 599 -30.96 -10.36 -24.10
CA LEU A 599 -30.61 -9.31 -23.13
C LEU A 599 -31.86 -8.66 -22.52
N ASN A 600 -32.95 -8.56 -23.28
CA ASN A 600 -34.23 -8.04 -22.81
C ASN A 600 -35.03 -9.02 -21.94
N GLN A 601 -34.86 -10.34 -22.09
CA GLN A 601 -35.44 -11.35 -21.19
C GLN A 601 -34.86 -11.30 -19.76
N ILE A 602 -33.68 -10.71 -19.57
CA ILE A 602 -33.03 -10.52 -18.27
C ILE A 602 -33.78 -9.41 -17.50
N ASN A 603 -34.59 -9.81 -16.51
CA ASN A 603 -35.66 -9.00 -15.95
C ASN A 603 -35.56 -8.75 -14.42
N ARG A 604 -34.37 -8.90 -13.81
CA ARG A 604 -34.23 -8.82 -12.35
C ARG A 604 -32.85 -8.33 -11.89
N GLU A 605 -32.84 -7.21 -11.16
CA GLU A 605 -31.67 -6.82 -10.36
C GLU A 605 -31.50 -7.74 -9.14
N SER A 606 -30.26 -8.05 -8.80
CA SER A 606 -29.88 -8.72 -7.55
C SER A 606 -29.74 -7.70 -6.42
N ARG A 607 -30.03 -8.14 -5.19
CA ARG A 607 -29.80 -7.34 -3.97
C ARG A 607 -28.31 -7.30 -3.54
N LYS A 608 -27.40 -7.99 -4.25
CA LYS A 608 -25.97 -8.01 -3.95
C LYS A 608 -25.24 -6.92 -4.74
N SER A 609 -24.67 -5.94 -4.04
CA SER A 609 -23.83 -4.90 -4.64
C SER A 609 -22.47 -5.44 -5.09
N THR A 610 -22.01 -4.95 -6.25
CA THR A 610 -20.65 -5.16 -6.75
C THR A 610 -19.64 -4.57 -5.76
N LYS A 611 -18.66 -5.37 -5.30
CA LYS A 611 -17.66 -4.93 -4.32
C LYS A 611 -16.54 -4.05 -4.89
N PHE A 612 -16.28 -4.13 -6.19
CA PHE A 612 -15.17 -3.44 -6.87
C PHE A 612 -13.82 -3.62 -6.13
N ILE A 613 -13.47 -4.89 -5.92
CA ILE A 613 -12.23 -5.39 -5.32
C ILE A 613 -11.77 -6.59 -6.16
N SER A 614 -10.45 -6.79 -6.31
CA SER A 614 -9.88 -8.02 -6.89
C SER A 614 -8.59 -8.41 -6.18
N LYS A 615 -8.21 -9.69 -6.25
CA LYS A 615 -7.03 -10.22 -5.56
C LYS A 615 -5.77 -10.11 -6.42
N VAL A 616 -4.62 -9.80 -5.82
CA VAL A 616 -3.30 -10.04 -6.43
C VAL A 616 -3.17 -11.53 -6.79
N VAL A 617 -2.68 -11.82 -8.00
CA VAL A 617 -2.36 -13.18 -8.46
C VAL A 617 -0.86 -13.35 -8.74
N SER A 618 -0.20 -12.31 -9.25
CA SER A 618 1.25 -12.25 -9.35
C SER A 618 1.76 -10.81 -9.29
N ILE A 619 3.02 -10.69 -8.87
CA ILE A 619 3.81 -9.46 -8.90
C ILE A 619 5.10 -9.85 -9.63
N GLU A 620 5.25 -9.36 -10.84
CA GLU A 620 6.36 -9.68 -11.74
C GLU A 620 7.27 -8.47 -11.89
N GLU A 621 8.53 -8.66 -12.29
CA GLU A 621 9.36 -7.53 -12.67
C GLU A 621 8.87 -6.89 -13.97
N GLY A 622 8.78 -5.57 -13.99
CA GLY A 622 8.38 -4.77 -15.14
C GLY A 622 9.57 -4.12 -15.85
N GLU A 623 9.28 -3.46 -16.96
CA GLU A 623 10.30 -2.83 -17.81
C GLU A 623 10.99 -1.62 -17.16
N LYS A 624 12.26 -1.39 -17.53
CA LYS A 624 13.04 -0.21 -17.13
C LYS A 624 12.77 0.91 -18.13
N VAL A 625 11.81 1.77 -17.80
CA VAL A 625 11.24 2.74 -18.74
C VAL A 625 11.27 4.16 -18.16
N GLU A 626 11.12 5.17 -19.02
CA GLU A 626 10.78 6.52 -18.58
C GLU A 626 9.41 6.49 -17.91
N VAL A 627 9.36 6.85 -16.64
CA VAL A 627 8.20 6.83 -15.78
C VAL A 627 7.73 8.26 -15.48
N TYR A 628 6.48 8.39 -15.06
CA TYR A 628 5.74 9.64 -14.84
C TYR A 628 5.11 9.57 -13.44
N ASP A 629 4.28 10.53 -13.03
CA ASP A 629 3.41 10.49 -11.84
C ASP A 629 2.38 11.62 -11.93
N ILE A 630 1.36 11.55 -11.09
CA ILE A 630 0.23 12.47 -11.00
C ILE A 630 -0.03 12.76 -9.53
N SER A 631 -0.17 14.05 -9.23
CA SER A 631 -0.30 14.53 -7.86
C SER A 631 -1.69 15.18 -7.67
N GLU A 632 -2.57 14.51 -6.90
CA GLU A 632 -3.91 14.95 -6.50
C GLU A 632 -4.00 15.41 -5.03
N LYS A 633 -4.60 16.58 -4.74
CA LYS A 633 -4.43 17.34 -3.49
C LYS A 633 -5.35 17.04 -2.31
N ILE A 634 -6.29 16.11 -2.44
CA ILE A 634 -7.39 15.98 -1.46
C ILE A 634 -7.47 14.56 -0.90
N THR A 635 -7.45 13.54 -1.77
CA THR A 635 -7.43 12.12 -1.40
C THR A 635 -6.04 11.51 -1.54
N ASN A 636 -5.10 12.27 -2.12
CA ASN A 636 -3.73 11.85 -2.45
C ASN A 636 -3.69 10.75 -3.49
N SER A 637 -4.82 10.49 -4.13
CA SER A 637 -5.02 9.27 -4.86
C SER A 637 -5.67 9.47 -6.21
N LEU A 638 -5.40 8.52 -7.09
CA LEU A 638 -5.89 8.52 -8.45
C LEU A 638 -6.20 7.10 -8.91
N ILE A 639 -7.05 7.00 -9.93
CA ILE A 639 -7.40 5.73 -10.55
C ILE A 639 -6.54 5.52 -11.80
N ALA A 640 -5.79 4.42 -11.80
CA ALA A 640 -4.77 4.09 -12.79
C ALA A 640 -4.89 2.63 -13.22
N ASN A 641 -5.11 2.38 -14.52
CA ASN A 641 -5.60 1.11 -15.06
C ASN A 641 -6.81 0.55 -14.25
N GLY A 642 -7.64 1.44 -13.69
CA GLY A 642 -8.77 1.09 -12.82
C GLY A 642 -8.41 0.74 -11.36
N ILE A 643 -7.17 0.90 -10.91
CA ILE A 643 -6.66 0.59 -9.54
C ILE A 643 -6.24 1.89 -8.82
N VAL A 644 -6.30 1.95 -7.48
CA VAL A 644 -6.12 3.21 -6.72
C VAL A 644 -4.68 3.39 -6.15
N VAL A 645 -4.00 4.51 -6.49
CA VAL A 645 -2.53 4.80 -6.32
C VAL A 645 -2.20 6.32 -6.13
N HIS A 646 -0.91 6.76 -5.99
CA HIS A 646 -0.40 7.81 -5.01
C HIS A 646 0.87 8.72 -5.40
N ASN A 647 1.40 9.70 -4.57
CA ASN A 647 2.44 10.88 -4.66
C ASN A 647 3.66 11.08 -3.55
N CYS A 648 4.74 11.93 -3.51
CA CYS A 648 6.15 11.52 -2.98
C CYS A 648 7.03 12.25 -1.82
N GLY A 649 8.14 11.79 -1.10
CA GLY A 649 9.15 12.73 -0.37
C GLY A 649 10.26 12.52 0.83
N GLU A 650 11.59 12.04 0.79
CA GLU A 650 12.80 11.95 1.82
C GLU A 650 13.65 13.06 2.60
N GLN A 651 14.83 13.70 2.22
CA GLN A 651 15.81 14.41 3.18
C GLN A 651 16.81 15.57 2.69
N PRO A 652 17.06 16.68 3.48
CA PRO A 652 17.41 18.09 3.05
C PRO A 652 18.90 18.58 2.78
N LEU A 653 19.09 19.66 1.95
CA LEU A 653 20.25 20.31 1.21
C LEU A 653 19.79 21.54 0.33
N LEU A 654 20.56 22.09 -0.65
CA LEU A 654 20.10 23.10 -1.67
C LEU A 654 19.30 22.49 -2.86
N PRO A 655 18.43 23.26 -3.55
CA PRO A 655 17.80 22.84 -4.82
C PRO A 655 18.74 22.13 -5.81
N TYR A 656 18.41 20.89 -6.17
CA TYR A 656 19.18 19.96 -7.01
C TYR A 656 20.53 19.49 -6.43
N GLU A 657 20.86 19.73 -5.17
CA GLU A 657 22.12 19.27 -4.57
C GLU A 657 22.06 17.80 -4.11
N SER A 658 23.22 17.17 -3.83
CA SER A 658 23.27 15.86 -3.16
C SER A 658 24.48 15.64 -2.25
N CYS A 659 24.34 14.65 -1.36
CA CYS A 659 25.35 14.27 -0.39
C CYS A 659 25.47 12.73 -0.31
N ASN A 660 26.71 12.25 -0.45
CA ASN A 660 27.12 10.93 0.01
C ASN A 660 27.57 11.00 1.47
N LEU A 661 27.26 9.94 2.23
CA LEU A 661 27.48 9.88 3.67
C LEU A 661 28.38 8.70 4.02
N GLY A 662 29.07 8.81 5.15
CA GLY A 662 29.77 7.68 5.79
C GLY A 662 29.94 7.92 7.28
N SER A 663 30.15 6.86 8.05
CA SER A 663 30.17 6.93 9.51
C SER A 663 31.35 6.17 10.10
N ILE A 664 32.11 6.84 10.97
CA ILE A 664 33.20 6.28 11.75
C ILE A 664 32.63 5.57 12.99
N ASN A 665 33.11 4.37 13.28
CA ASN A 665 32.72 3.59 14.45
C ASN A 665 33.57 3.98 15.67
N LEU A 666 33.03 4.80 16.57
CA LEU A 666 33.75 5.30 17.73
C LEU A 666 34.10 4.21 18.75
N SER A 667 33.38 3.08 18.78
CA SER A 667 33.77 1.92 19.60
C SER A 667 35.13 1.31 19.20
N LYS A 668 35.54 1.48 17.93
CA LYS A 668 36.87 1.09 17.43
C LYS A 668 37.95 2.14 17.70
N MET A 669 37.55 3.33 18.14
CA MET A 669 38.45 4.47 18.45
C MET A 669 38.81 4.52 19.94
N VAL A 670 38.75 3.40 20.66
CA VAL A 670 39.18 3.26 22.05
C VAL A 670 40.37 2.30 22.12
N LYS A 671 41.45 2.73 22.78
CA LYS A 671 42.62 1.89 23.12
C LYS A 671 42.76 1.79 24.64
N PHE A 672 43.57 0.84 25.12
CA PHE A 672 43.92 0.74 26.52
C PHE A 672 45.34 1.28 26.75
N GLU A 673 45.47 2.28 27.62
CA GLU A 673 46.75 2.84 28.05
C GLU A 673 46.84 2.75 29.59
N ASN A 674 47.94 2.19 30.11
CA ASN A 674 48.13 1.96 31.55
C ASN A 674 46.95 1.24 32.23
N GLY A 675 46.31 0.30 31.51
CA GLY A 675 45.13 -0.45 31.96
C GLY A 675 43.80 0.30 31.89
N LYS A 676 43.78 1.58 31.48
CA LYS A 676 42.57 2.39 31.36
C LYS A 676 42.14 2.55 29.89
N PRO A 677 40.83 2.55 29.59
CA PRO A 677 40.31 2.87 28.27
C PRO A 677 40.47 4.38 27.99
N VAL A 678 41.00 4.72 26.81
CA VAL A 678 41.21 6.11 26.34
C VAL A 678 40.92 6.23 24.84
N ILE A 679 40.55 7.43 24.39
CA ILE A 679 40.23 7.69 22.97
C ILE A 679 41.51 7.71 22.13
N ASN A 680 41.52 6.92 21.05
CA ASN A 680 42.64 6.82 20.12
C ASN A 680 42.56 7.90 19.03
N TYR A 681 42.79 9.16 19.42
CA TYR A 681 42.77 10.31 18.52
C TYR A 681 43.73 10.18 17.32
N GLU A 682 44.83 9.44 17.46
CA GLU A 682 45.77 9.13 16.37
C GLU A 682 45.09 8.32 15.26
N ARG A 683 44.55 7.14 15.58
CA ARG A 683 43.84 6.30 14.61
C ARG A 683 42.54 6.95 14.10
N LEU A 684 41.83 7.69 14.96
CA LEU A 684 40.68 8.50 14.54
C LEU A 684 41.10 9.52 13.46
N GLY A 685 42.27 10.13 13.60
CA GLY A 685 42.83 11.06 12.61
C GLY A 685 43.10 10.40 11.25
N GLU A 686 43.71 9.20 11.25
CA GLU A 686 43.92 8.40 10.05
C GLU A 686 42.59 8.01 9.38
N VAL A 687 41.63 7.52 10.16
CA VAL A 687 40.34 7.06 9.64
C VAL A 687 39.52 8.23 9.08
N VAL A 688 39.58 9.42 9.69
CA VAL A 688 38.99 10.65 9.11
C VAL A 688 39.64 11.02 7.77
N ASP A 689 40.97 10.99 7.68
CA ASP A 689 41.69 11.30 6.43
C ASP A 689 41.32 10.36 5.28
N ILE A 690 41.29 9.06 5.56
CA ILE A 690 40.96 8.03 4.59
C ILE A 690 39.47 8.12 4.21
N ALA A 691 38.58 8.34 5.17
CA ALA A 691 37.14 8.52 4.94
C ALA A 691 36.82 9.77 4.12
N VAL A 692 37.51 10.90 4.33
CA VAL A 692 37.33 12.11 3.50
C VAL A 692 37.80 11.88 2.07
N ASN A 693 38.95 11.22 1.85
CA ASN A 693 39.37 10.87 0.49
C ASN A 693 38.38 9.89 -0.16
N PHE A 694 37.91 8.89 0.57
CA PHE A 694 36.87 7.96 0.11
C PHE A 694 35.60 8.70 -0.33
N LEU A 695 35.11 9.64 0.48
CA LEU A 695 33.89 10.39 0.20
C LEU A 695 34.06 11.44 -0.92
N ASP A 696 35.24 12.05 -1.11
CA ASP A 696 35.51 12.88 -2.29
C ASP A 696 35.60 12.02 -3.57
N ASN A 697 36.23 10.86 -3.49
CA ASN A 697 36.31 9.89 -4.60
C ASN A 697 34.93 9.34 -4.98
N VAL A 698 34.02 9.15 -4.00
CA VAL A 698 32.63 8.77 -4.25
C VAL A 698 31.93 9.76 -5.17
N ILE A 699 32.09 11.09 -4.99
CA ILE A 699 31.48 12.11 -5.87
C ILE A 699 31.86 11.89 -7.33
N ASP A 700 33.12 11.50 -7.60
CA ASP A 700 33.59 11.31 -8.96
C ASP A 700 33.21 9.95 -9.57
N MET A 701 32.93 8.93 -8.76
CA MET A 701 32.53 7.59 -9.22
C MET A 701 31.00 7.38 -9.23
N ASN A 702 30.24 8.32 -8.67
CA ASN A 702 28.80 8.28 -8.55
C ASN A 702 28.10 8.54 -9.91
N LYS A 703 27.26 7.59 -10.33
CA LYS A 703 26.35 7.75 -11.47
C LYS A 703 25.09 8.46 -11.00
N TYR A 704 25.09 9.78 -11.09
CA TYR A 704 23.96 10.61 -10.70
C TYR A 704 22.71 10.29 -11.54
N PRO A 705 21.52 10.31 -10.92
CA PRO A 705 20.27 9.99 -11.61
C PRO A 705 19.77 11.16 -12.49
N LEU A 706 20.24 12.37 -12.26
CA LEU A 706 19.89 13.61 -12.96
C LEU A 706 21.13 14.46 -13.22
N LYS A 707 21.10 15.23 -14.31
CA LYS A 707 22.24 16.03 -14.79
C LYS A 707 22.39 17.31 -13.97
N GLU A 708 21.28 17.93 -13.62
CA GLU A 708 21.15 19.08 -12.73
C GLU A 708 21.81 18.78 -11.37
N ILE A 709 21.65 17.55 -10.90
CA ILE A 709 22.22 17.06 -9.64
C ILE A 709 23.69 16.67 -9.79
N GLU A 710 24.06 16.05 -10.91
CA GLU A 710 25.47 15.84 -11.24
C GLU A 710 26.26 17.15 -11.24
N GLU A 711 25.69 18.20 -11.84
CA GLU A 711 26.28 19.54 -11.94
C GLU A 711 26.34 20.22 -10.57
N MET A 712 25.23 20.31 -9.83
CA MET A 712 25.21 20.94 -8.51
C MET A 712 26.12 20.20 -7.50
N THR A 713 26.07 18.87 -7.43
CA THR A 713 26.90 18.10 -6.51
C THR A 713 28.37 18.17 -6.88
N LYS A 714 28.75 18.16 -8.16
CA LYS A 714 30.15 18.34 -8.57
C LYS A 714 30.64 19.78 -8.41
N ALA A 715 29.75 20.77 -8.44
CA ALA A 715 30.10 22.17 -8.25
C ALA A 715 30.31 22.55 -6.77
N ASN A 716 29.55 21.97 -5.83
CA ASN A 716 29.68 22.23 -4.39
C ASN A 716 30.50 21.16 -3.63
N ARG A 717 30.60 19.94 -4.17
CA ARG A 717 31.31 18.77 -3.62
C ARG A 717 31.07 18.49 -2.12
N LYS A 718 29.84 18.67 -1.64
CA LYS A 718 29.46 18.39 -0.24
C LYS A 718 29.55 16.90 0.07
N ILE A 719 30.18 16.57 1.20
CA ILE A 719 30.22 15.22 1.78
C ILE A 719 29.73 15.26 3.23
N GLY A 720 29.26 14.12 3.72
CA GLY A 720 28.74 13.97 5.09
C GLY A 720 29.45 12.86 5.85
N LEU A 721 30.60 13.18 6.43
CA LEU A 721 31.28 12.31 7.40
C LEU A 721 30.64 12.48 8.79
N GLY A 722 30.24 11.38 9.40
CA GLY A 722 29.67 11.35 10.75
C GLY A 722 30.22 10.19 11.59
N VAL A 723 29.51 9.86 12.66
CA VAL A 723 29.88 8.79 13.59
C VAL A 723 28.74 7.80 13.84
N MET A 724 29.10 6.63 14.36
CA MET A 724 28.25 5.62 15.00
C MET A 724 29.01 5.01 16.18
N GLY A 725 28.35 4.24 17.05
CA GLY A 725 28.99 3.60 18.20
C GLY A 725 29.37 4.55 19.34
N PHE A 726 28.75 5.73 19.43
CA PHE A 726 29.08 6.72 20.45
C PHE A 726 28.72 6.25 21.88
N ALA A 727 27.53 5.66 22.07
CA ALA A 727 27.14 5.12 23.37
C ALA A 727 28.04 3.93 23.79
N ASP A 728 28.47 3.13 22.82
CA ASP A 728 29.41 2.01 23.05
C ASP A 728 30.79 2.54 23.47
N MET A 729 31.27 3.61 22.84
CA MET A 729 32.51 4.31 23.24
C MET A 729 32.42 4.82 24.69
N LEU A 730 31.30 5.47 25.07
CA LEU A 730 31.10 5.96 26.44
C LEU A 730 31.06 4.81 27.47
N ILE A 731 30.37 3.71 27.16
CA ILE A 731 30.35 2.49 27.98
C ILE A 731 31.76 1.92 28.13
N MET A 732 32.53 1.84 27.04
CA MET A 732 33.92 1.38 27.06
C MET A 732 34.84 2.30 27.88
N LEU A 733 34.57 3.61 27.91
CA LEU A 733 35.28 4.59 28.75
C LEU A 733 34.79 4.63 30.21
N GLY A 734 33.70 3.92 30.54
CA GLY A 734 33.09 3.92 31.87
C GLY A 734 32.34 5.22 32.22
N ILE A 735 31.67 5.83 31.24
CA ILE A 735 31.04 7.16 31.35
C ILE A 735 29.53 7.05 31.08
N PRO A 736 28.65 7.48 32.02
CA PRO A 736 27.22 7.62 31.78
C PRO A 736 26.89 8.56 30.61
N TYR A 737 26.01 8.15 29.70
CA TYR A 737 25.57 8.98 28.56
C TYR A 737 24.93 10.30 29.03
N ASN A 738 24.20 10.26 30.14
CA ASN A 738 23.55 11.39 30.81
C ASN A 738 24.49 12.09 31.82
N SER A 739 25.67 12.51 31.37
CA SER A 739 26.62 13.27 32.19
C SER A 739 27.29 14.39 31.39
N ASP A 740 27.68 15.49 32.05
CA ASP A 740 28.34 16.60 31.36
C ASP A 740 29.67 16.16 30.73
N LYS A 741 30.40 15.21 31.35
CA LYS A 741 31.61 14.59 30.78
C LYS A 741 31.35 13.88 29.44
N ALA A 742 30.18 13.27 29.26
CA ALA A 742 29.81 12.68 27.97
C ALA A 742 29.52 13.75 26.91
N VAL A 743 28.96 14.90 27.33
CA VAL A 743 28.70 16.07 26.47
C VAL A 743 30.01 16.77 26.09
N GLU A 744 30.98 16.90 27.01
CA GLU A 744 32.34 17.37 26.74
C GLU A 744 33.03 16.49 25.68
N ILE A 745 33.01 15.16 25.87
CA ILE A 745 33.61 14.20 24.93
C ILE A 745 32.91 14.20 23.55
N ALA A 746 31.59 14.41 23.50
CA ALA A 746 30.88 14.62 22.24
C ALA A 746 31.40 15.86 21.49
N GLY A 747 31.64 16.95 22.22
CA GLY A 747 32.27 18.16 21.71
C GLY A 747 33.69 17.89 21.17
N GLU A 748 34.60 17.43 22.03
CA GLU A 748 36.00 17.16 21.68
C GLU A 748 36.16 16.25 20.45
N VAL A 749 35.45 15.11 20.43
CA VAL A 749 35.55 14.12 19.35
C VAL A 749 35.01 14.70 18.05
N MET A 750 33.89 15.41 18.07
CA MET A 750 33.32 16.01 16.86
C MET A 750 34.13 17.21 16.37
N GLN A 751 34.69 18.03 17.27
CA GLN A 751 35.64 19.09 16.91
C GLN A 751 36.86 18.50 16.20
N PHE A 752 37.48 17.48 16.79
CA PHE A 752 38.65 16.81 16.22
C PHE A 752 38.37 16.26 14.81
N ILE A 753 37.24 15.56 14.64
CA ILE A 753 36.80 15.03 13.34
C ILE A 753 36.60 16.16 12.32
N ASN A 754 35.92 17.25 12.69
CA ASN A 754 35.59 18.37 11.80
C ASN A 754 36.81 19.22 11.43
N GLU A 755 37.75 19.39 12.35
CA GLU A 755 39.04 20.01 12.05
C GLU A 755 39.89 19.14 11.13
N ARG A 756 39.97 17.83 11.40
CA ARG A 756 40.77 16.89 10.58
C ARG A 756 40.17 16.74 9.19
N SER A 757 38.85 16.64 9.06
CA SER A 757 38.18 16.55 7.75
C SER A 757 38.44 17.78 6.88
N LYS A 758 38.44 18.99 7.47
CA LYS A 758 38.80 20.23 6.78
C LYS A 758 40.28 20.30 6.43
N LYS A 759 41.18 19.86 7.33
CA LYS A 759 42.62 19.73 7.05
C LYS A 759 42.84 18.80 5.83
N LYS A 760 42.18 17.65 5.76
CA LYS A 760 42.25 16.75 4.60
C LYS A 760 41.63 17.36 3.33
N SER A 761 40.50 18.06 3.45
CA SER A 761 39.88 18.75 2.30
C SER A 761 40.76 19.90 1.76
N MET A 762 41.58 20.55 2.59
CA MET A 762 42.60 21.51 2.13
C MET A 762 43.77 20.83 1.41
N GLU A 763 44.17 19.62 1.82
CA GLU A 763 45.19 18.83 1.08
C GLU A 763 44.67 18.41 -0.29
N LEU A 764 43.47 17.84 -0.34
CA LEU A 764 42.80 17.48 -1.61
C LEU A 764 42.58 18.71 -2.50
N ALA A 765 42.41 19.92 -1.94
CA ALA A 765 42.31 21.16 -2.72
C ALA A 765 43.63 21.53 -3.42
N ARG A 766 44.78 21.22 -2.81
CA ARG A 766 46.11 21.42 -3.42
C ARG A 766 46.40 20.39 -4.50
N GLU A 767 45.96 19.14 -4.31
CA GLU A 767 46.15 18.05 -5.28
C GLU A 767 45.18 18.12 -6.48
N ARG A 768 43.92 18.54 -6.25
CA ARG A 768 42.80 18.36 -7.20
C ARG A 768 42.07 19.67 -7.57
N GLY A 769 42.49 20.79 -6.99
CA GLY A 769 41.77 22.08 -7.05
C GLY A 769 40.62 22.18 -6.03
N VAL A 770 40.19 23.40 -5.74
CA VAL A 770 39.00 23.69 -4.91
C VAL A 770 37.70 23.21 -5.58
N PHE A 771 36.57 23.21 -4.86
CA PHE A 771 35.26 22.96 -5.48
C PHE A 771 34.89 24.09 -6.48
N PRO A 772 34.25 23.81 -7.64
CA PRO A 772 33.99 24.81 -8.68
C PRO A 772 33.23 26.07 -8.21
N ASN A 773 32.29 25.95 -7.27
CA ASN A 773 31.55 27.10 -6.72
C ASN A 773 32.30 27.84 -5.59
N PHE A 774 33.60 27.58 -5.38
CA PHE A 774 34.41 28.22 -4.33
C PHE A 774 34.31 29.75 -4.37
N ASP A 775 34.34 30.36 -5.55
CA ASP A 775 34.23 31.81 -5.74
C ASP A 775 32.88 32.41 -5.33
N GLN A 776 31.85 31.57 -5.20
CA GLN A 776 30.51 31.94 -4.70
C GLN A 776 30.33 31.62 -3.21
N SER A 777 31.36 31.06 -2.56
CA SER A 777 31.31 30.57 -1.19
C SER A 777 31.83 31.57 -0.16
N ILE A 778 31.45 31.37 1.10
CA ILE A 778 31.99 32.11 2.26
C ILE A 778 33.47 31.85 2.50
N TYR A 779 34.06 30.82 1.88
CA TYR A 779 35.46 30.45 2.06
C TYR A 779 36.42 31.26 1.20
N LYS A 780 35.96 31.80 0.05
CA LYS A 780 36.73 32.76 -0.76
C LYS A 780 37.07 34.00 0.06
N ASP A 781 36.03 34.57 0.69
CA ASP A 781 36.12 35.79 1.49
C ASP A 781 36.91 35.56 2.82
N LYS A 782 37.09 34.31 3.24
CA LYS A 782 37.94 33.87 4.38
C LYS A 782 39.34 33.38 3.96
N GLY A 783 39.63 33.24 2.66
CA GLY A 783 40.91 32.71 2.15
C GLY A 783 41.16 31.20 2.37
N ILE A 784 40.13 30.39 2.63
CA ILE A 784 40.29 28.97 3.04
C ILE A 784 40.01 28.02 1.87
N SER A 785 41.03 27.69 1.08
CA SER A 785 40.91 26.80 -0.09
C SER A 785 40.56 25.34 0.28
N LEU A 786 39.31 24.93 0.06
CA LEU A 786 38.78 23.59 0.36
C LEU A 786 38.36 22.82 -0.90
N ARG A 787 38.47 21.49 -0.86
CA ARG A 787 37.99 20.58 -1.93
C ARG A 787 36.47 20.37 -1.88
N ASN A 788 35.88 20.49 -0.70
CA ASN A 788 34.50 20.14 -0.39
C ASN A 788 33.81 21.30 0.31
N GLY A 789 32.59 21.66 -0.10
CA GLY A 789 31.85 22.77 0.51
C GLY A 789 31.42 22.51 1.96
N THR A 790 31.06 21.27 2.28
CA THR A 790 30.87 20.76 3.64
C THR A 790 31.52 19.39 3.77
N THR A 791 31.91 19.03 4.99
CA THR A 791 32.62 17.78 5.30
C THR A 791 31.90 16.89 6.33
N THR A 792 31.16 17.47 7.27
CA THR A 792 30.63 16.75 8.44
C THR A 792 29.09 16.79 8.58
N THR A 793 28.50 15.69 9.06
CA THR A 793 27.05 15.56 9.37
C THR A 793 26.78 14.38 10.29
N ILE A 794 25.68 14.35 11.05
CA ILE A 794 25.31 13.18 11.87
C ILE A 794 24.01 12.56 11.35
N ALA A 795 24.08 11.29 10.97
CA ALA A 795 22.99 10.51 10.39
C ALA A 795 22.48 9.43 11.36
N PRO A 796 21.26 8.86 11.16
CA PRO A 796 20.73 7.79 12.02
C PRO A 796 21.56 6.50 11.99
N THR A 797 22.27 6.21 10.89
CA THR A 797 23.10 5.01 10.65
C THR A 797 22.42 3.62 10.76
N GLY A 798 21.12 3.52 11.09
CA GLY A 798 20.34 2.31 11.44
C GLY A 798 20.23 1.15 10.44
N SER A 799 21.19 0.98 9.54
CA SER A 799 21.47 -0.26 8.82
C SER A 799 22.96 -0.52 8.61
N ILE A 800 23.85 0.45 8.85
CA ILE A 800 25.31 0.26 8.89
C ILE A 800 25.83 0.08 10.32
N SER A 801 25.18 0.66 11.33
CA SER A 801 25.43 0.36 12.75
C SER A 801 25.21 -1.12 13.07
N ILE A 802 24.15 -1.73 12.51
CA ILE A 802 23.86 -3.16 12.61
C ILE A 802 24.95 -4.02 11.95
N ILE A 803 25.53 -3.56 10.82
CA ILE A 803 26.64 -4.26 10.15
C ILE A 803 27.93 -4.17 10.99
N ALA A 804 28.20 -2.99 11.57
CA ALA A 804 29.33 -2.75 12.45
C ALA A 804 29.16 -3.35 13.87
N GLY A 805 27.97 -3.85 14.22
CA GLY A 805 27.65 -4.46 15.51
C GLY A 805 27.67 -3.47 16.68
N THR A 806 27.23 -2.22 16.46
CA THR A 806 27.44 -1.10 17.39
C THR A 806 26.21 -0.18 17.52
N SER A 807 26.16 0.71 18.53
CA SER A 807 25.10 1.71 18.68
C SER A 807 24.93 2.64 17.47
N SER A 808 23.71 3.13 17.26
CA SER A 808 23.34 3.86 16.04
C SER A 808 23.62 5.36 16.18
N GLY A 809 24.49 5.91 15.33
CA GLY A 809 24.79 7.34 15.29
C GLY A 809 25.35 7.84 16.63
N ILE A 810 24.72 8.88 17.16
CA ILE A 810 24.94 9.41 18.51
C ILE A 810 23.81 9.02 19.48
N GLU A 811 22.91 8.11 19.08
CA GLU A 811 21.79 7.65 19.91
C GLU A 811 22.30 6.77 21.07
N PRO A 812 21.67 6.84 22.26
CA PRO A 812 21.90 5.87 23.33
C PRO A 812 21.31 4.50 22.99
N LEU A 813 21.62 3.48 23.80
CA LEU A 813 21.05 2.15 23.62
C LEU A 813 19.54 2.17 23.88
N PHE A 814 18.74 1.68 22.93
CA PHE A 814 17.28 1.61 23.10
C PHE A 814 16.89 0.57 24.17
N ALA A 815 17.51 -0.61 24.12
CA ALA A 815 17.35 -1.68 25.10
C ALA A 815 18.67 -2.46 25.26
N LEU A 816 18.89 -3.04 26.45
CA LEU A 816 20.07 -3.86 26.76
C LEU A 816 19.85 -5.35 26.55
N CYS A 817 18.61 -5.81 26.69
CA CYS A 817 18.18 -7.19 26.53
C CYS A 817 16.77 -7.20 25.94
N TYR A 818 16.49 -8.06 24.96
CA TYR A 818 15.15 -8.22 24.39
C TYR A 818 14.92 -9.63 23.86
N PHE A 819 13.65 -10.05 23.81
CA PHE A 819 13.26 -11.32 23.22
C PHE A 819 12.99 -11.18 21.73
N ARG A 820 13.32 -12.25 20.98
CA ARG A 820 13.12 -12.33 19.55
C ARG A 820 12.60 -13.70 19.17
N ASN A 821 11.39 -13.73 18.61
CA ASN A 821 10.79 -14.97 18.12
C ASN A 821 11.59 -15.49 16.91
N VAL A 822 12.05 -16.73 17.01
CA VAL A 822 12.59 -17.49 15.88
C VAL A 822 11.43 -18.31 15.27
N MET A 823 11.66 -18.93 14.11
CA MET A 823 10.77 -20.00 13.65
C MET A 823 10.78 -21.15 14.67
N ASP A 824 9.69 -21.93 14.72
CA ASP A 824 9.47 -23.04 15.65
C ASP A 824 9.27 -22.64 17.14
N ASN A 825 8.66 -21.47 17.39
CA ASN A 825 8.19 -20.95 18.69
C ASN A 825 9.28 -20.61 19.74
N ASP A 826 10.56 -20.87 19.48
CA ASP A 826 11.63 -20.49 20.39
C ASP A 826 11.79 -18.97 20.54
N LYS A 827 11.90 -18.51 21.79
CA LYS A 827 12.24 -17.13 22.16
C LYS A 827 13.76 -17.02 22.34
N LEU A 828 14.46 -16.48 21.35
CA LEU A 828 15.88 -16.17 21.53
C LEU A 828 16.02 -14.85 22.30
N MET A 829 16.73 -14.87 23.43
CA MET A 829 17.06 -13.67 24.21
C MET A 829 18.36 -13.06 23.70
N GLU A 830 18.28 -11.85 23.14
CA GLU A 830 19.43 -11.12 22.59
C GLU A 830 19.90 -10.05 23.60
N VAL A 831 21.15 -10.16 24.05
CA VAL A 831 21.78 -9.29 25.07
C VAL A 831 22.87 -8.45 24.43
N ASN A 832 22.95 -7.16 24.77
CA ASN A 832 24.05 -6.27 24.36
C ASN A 832 25.43 -6.88 24.74
N PRO A 833 26.38 -7.03 23.79
CA PRO A 833 27.66 -7.69 24.07
C PRO A 833 28.50 -7.02 25.16
N LEU A 834 28.59 -5.68 25.17
CA LEU A 834 29.34 -4.94 26.17
C LEU A 834 28.75 -5.13 27.57
N PHE A 835 27.42 -5.09 27.70
CA PHE A 835 26.71 -5.35 28.94
C PHE A 835 26.93 -6.79 29.43
N LYS A 836 26.77 -7.78 28.54
CA LYS A 836 27.01 -9.21 28.82
C LYS A 836 28.42 -9.47 29.32
N ASP A 837 29.43 -8.87 28.71
CA ASP A 837 30.82 -9.05 29.13
C ASP A 837 31.21 -8.21 30.35
N TYR A 838 30.51 -7.11 30.64
CA TYR A 838 30.65 -6.37 31.90
C TYR A 838 30.11 -7.20 33.08
N LEU A 839 28.87 -7.67 33.00
CA LEU A 839 28.24 -8.48 34.06
C LEU A 839 28.99 -9.80 34.32
N LYS A 840 29.62 -10.39 33.30
CA LYS A 840 30.49 -11.56 33.47
C LYS A 840 31.79 -11.24 34.23
N LYS A 841 32.42 -10.08 33.98
CA LYS A 841 33.64 -9.66 34.70
C LYS A 841 33.34 -9.40 36.18
N GLU A 842 32.19 -8.81 36.46
CA GLU A 842 31.68 -8.56 37.81
C GLU A 842 31.05 -9.80 38.48
N GLY A 843 31.00 -10.95 37.78
CA GLY A 843 30.51 -12.22 38.34
C GLY A 843 28.99 -12.32 38.57
N ILE A 844 28.21 -11.35 38.07
CA ILE A 844 26.76 -11.21 38.32
C ILE A 844 25.87 -11.61 37.12
N TYR A 845 26.45 -12.07 36.00
CA TYR A 845 25.67 -12.54 34.86
C TYR A 845 24.93 -13.87 35.17
N SER A 846 23.60 -13.86 35.11
CA SER A 846 22.75 -15.06 35.02
C SER A 846 21.67 -14.89 33.94
N GLU A 847 21.12 -15.98 33.43
CA GLU A 847 20.07 -15.91 32.40
C GLU A 847 18.75 -15.39 32.98
N GLU A 848 18.41 -15.78 34.22
CA GLU A 848 17.28 -15.24 34.99
C GLU A 848 17.38 -13.71 35.16
N LEU A 849 18.57 -13.16 35.44
CA LEU A 849 18.78 -11.72 35.50
C LEU A 849 18.58 -11.07 34.11
N MET A 850 19.00 -11.73 33.03
CA MET A 850 18.79 -11.21 31.67
C MET A 850 17.32 -11.26 31.25
N GLU A 851 16.55 -12.27 31.68
CA GLU A 851 15.09 -12.26 31.51
C GLU A 851 14.45 -11.14 32.33
N LYS A 852 14.88 -10.92 33.58
CA LYS A 852 14.40 -9.80 34.42
C LYS A 852 14.67 -8.44 33.77
N VAL A 853 15.86 -8.25 33.19
CA VAL A 853 16.23 -7.05 32.41
C VAL A 853 15.36 -6.93 31.16
N ALA A 854 15.12 -8.01 30.39
CA ALA A 854 14.26 -7.97 29.20
C ALA A 854 12.79 -7.68 29.54
N GLN A 855 12.30 -8.16 30.69
CA GLN A 855 10.93 -7.90 31.16
C GLN A 855 10.72 -6.49 31.70
N LYS A 856 11.74 -5.87 32.34
CA LYS A 856 11.65 -4.48 32.82
C LYS A 856 12.07 -3.43 31.79
N GLY A 857 12.99 -3.75 30.87
CA GLY A 857 13.58 -2.83 29.88
C GLY A 857 14.56 -1.79 30.45
N SER A 858 14.35 -1.32 31.68
CA SER A 858 15.24 -0.44 32.44
C SER A 858 15.99 -1.22 33.53
N LEU A 859 17.20 -0.74 33.88
CA LEU A 859 17.97 -1.25 35.01
C LEU A 859 17.58 -0.63 36.37
N LYS A 860 16.90 0.52 36.39
CA LYS A 860 16.70 1.35 37.60
C LYS A 860 16.18 0.56 38.80
N ASP A 861 15.18 -0.29 38.56
CA ASP A 861 14.49 -1.08 39.57
C ASP A 861 15.03 -2.53 39.70
N ILE A 862 16.32 -2.74 39.42
CA ILE A 862 16.99 -4.05 39.53
C ILE A 862 18.13 -3.90 40.53
N GLU A 863 17.86 -4.27 41.79
CA GLU A 863 18.81 -4.17 42.92
C GLU A 863 19.97 -5.15 42.82
N GLU A 864 19.82 -6.23 42.06
CA GLU A 864 20.89 -7.20 41.78
C GLU A 864 22.01 -6.63 40.89
N ILE A 865 21.81 -5.45 40.28
CA ILE A 865 22.81 -4.77 39.46
C ILE A 865 23.33 -3.54 40.23
N PRO A 866 24.63 -3.49 40.58
CA PRO A 866 25.24 -2.36 41.26
C PRO A 866 24.98 -1.01 40.58
N GLU A 867 24.72 0.02 41.39
CA GLU A 867 24.31 1.35 40.93
C GLU A 867 25.24 1.96 39.88
N TYR A 868 26.56 1.80 40.01
CA TYR A 868 27.52 2.33 39.03
C TYR A 868 27.37 1.67 37.64
N ILE A 869 26.94 0.40 37.57
CA ILE A 869 26.63 -0.29 36.31
C ILE A 869 25.31 0.26 35.76
N ARG A 870 24.30 0.48 36.61
CA ARG A 870 23.01 1.08 36.21
C ARG A 870 23.17 2.47 35.60
N GLN A 871 24.12 3.27 36.12
CA GLN A 871 24.46 4.59 35.61
C GLN A 871 25.24 4.55 34.28
N ILE A 872 26.12 3.58 34.06
CA ILE A 872 26.84 3.42 32.78
C ILE A 872 25.91 2.90 31.68
N PHE A 873 25.11 1.88 31.99
CA PHE A 873 24.21 1.20 31.05
C PHE A 873 22.79 1.78 31.07
N VAL A 874 22.66 3.11 30.94
CA VAL A 874 21.37 3.79 30.78
C VAL A 874 20.78 3.57 29.38
N THR A 875 19.48 3.29 29.31
CA THR A 875 18.74 3.20 28.04
C THR A 875 18.17 4.55 27.59
N ALA A 876 17.67 4.61 26.36
CA ALA A 876 16.91 5.75 25.84
C ALA A 876 15.62 6.09 26.63
N HIS A 877 15.13 5.18 27.49
CA HIS A 877 14.01 5.43 28.41
C HIS A 877 14.49 5.85 29.81
N ASP A 878 15.77 5.70 30.12
CA ASP A 878 16.36 6.07 31.42
C ASP A 878 16.85 7.53 31.48
N ILE A 879 17.28 8.03 30.33
CA ILE A 879 17.90 9.34 30.13
C ILE A 879 16.83 10.45 30.10
N SER A 880 17.05 11.56 30.81
CA SER A 880 16.11 12.69 30.76
C SER A 880 16.21 13.46 29.42
N PRO A 881 15.12 14.08 28.93
CA PRO A 881 15.11 14.74 27.63
C PRO A 881 16.13 15.89 27.48
N GLU A 882 16.50 16.53 28.59
CA GLU A 882 17.57 17.55 28.65
C GLU A 882 18.92 17.02 28.11
N TRP A 883 19.32 15.81 28.56
CA TRP A 883 20.60 15.21 28.17
C TRP A 883 20.65 14.84 26.69
N HIS A 884 19.54 14.42 26.09
CA HIS A 884 19.47 14.20 24.64
C HIS A 884 19.75 15.49 23.86
N ILE A 885 19.26 16.64 24.32
CA ILE A 885 19.48 17.94 23.67
C ILE A 885 20.88 18.49 23.95
N LYS A 886 21.39 18.40 25.18
CA LYS A 886 22.80 18.73 25.50
C LYS A 886 23.77 17.95 24.58
N MET A 887 23.55 16.65 24.44
CA MET A 887 24.36 15.79 23.57
C MET A 887 24.24 16.20 22.09
N GLN A 888 23.02 16.50 21.63
CA GLN A 888 22.79 16.97 20.26
C GLN A 888 23.51 18.30 19.98
N ALA A 889 23.50 19.23 20.93
CA ALA A 889 24.14 20.54 20.81
C ALA A 889 25.67 20.42 20.67
N ALA A 890 26.33 19.64 21.53
CA ALA A 890 27.78 19.44 21.47
C ALA A 890 28.25 18.83 20.13
N PHE A 891 27.50 17.87 19.58
CA PHE A 891 27.75 17.39 18.22
C PHE A 891 27.44 18.46 17.16
N GLN A 892 26.37 19.25 17.33
CA GLN A 892 25.93 20.22 16.32
C GLN A 892 26.85 21.44 16.19
N GLU A 893 27.48 21.89 17.27
CA GLU A 893 28.45 23.00 17.25
C GLU A 893 29.63 22.71 16.32
N HIS A 894 30.04 21.45 16.22
CA HIS A 894 31.17 21.01 15.41
C HIS A 894 30.75 20.28 14.12
N VAL A 895 29.53 20.50 13.62
CA VAL A 895 29.02 19.87 12.38
C VAL A 895 28.62 20.92 11.34
N ASP A 896 29.20 20.80 10.14
CA ASP A 896 28.93 21.68 9.00
C ASP A 896 27.45 21.69 8.61
N ASN A 897 26.88 20.49 8.44
CA ASN A 897 25.49 20.29 8.07
C ASN A 897 24.60 20.24 9.33
N ALA A 898 23.84 19.17 9.55
CA ALA A 898 22.88 19.04 10.66
C ALA A 898 23.05 17.73 11.44
N VAL A 899 22.46 17.67 12.64
CA VAL A 899 22.46 16.48 13.50
C VAL A 899 21.09 15.82 13.55
N SER A 900 20.99 14.59 13.04
CA SER A 900 19.84 13.71 13.24
C SER A 900 19.91 13.04 14.62
N LYS A 901 19.03 13.46 15.54
CA LYS A 901 18.85 12.90 16.89
C LYS A 901 17.36 12.78 17.20
N THR A 902 16.96 11.69 17.81
CA THR A 902 15.62 11.52 18.42
C THR A 902 15.69 11.87 19.89
N VAL A 903 14.77 12.71 20.40
CA VAL A 903 14.59 12.87 21.85
C VAL A 903 13.53 11.89 22.29
N ASN A 904 13.93 10.86 23.02
CA ASN A 904 13.01 9.89 23.59
C ASN A 904 12.39 10.46 24.88
N PHE A 905 11.12 10.13 25.10
CA PHE A 905 10.37 10.45 26.31
C PHE A 905 9.67 9.18 26.82
N SER A 906 9.61 9.01 28.14
CA SER A 906 8.79 7.98 28.78
C SER A 906 7.30 8.16 28.46
N HIS A 907 6.49 7.12 28.68
CA HIS A 907 5.05 7.17 28.43
C HIS A 907 4.38 8.34 29.17
N ASP A 908 4.74 8.52 30.45
CA ASP A 908 4.08 9.46 31.37
C ASP A 908 4.63 10.90 31.29
N ALA A 909 5.56 11.17 30.36
CA ALA A 909 6.12 12.50 30.15
C ALA A 909 5.04 13.54 29.80
N THR A 910 5.28 14.79 30.21
CA THR A 910 4.34 15.92 30.09
C THR A 910 4.53 16.70 28.79
N LYS A 911 3.61 17.64 28.50
CA LYS A 911 3.77 18.59 27.38
C LYS A 911 4.81 19.66 27.72
N GLU A 912 4.89 20.00 28.99
CA GLU A 912 5.77 20.99 29.57
C GLU A 912 7.24 20.58 29.38
N GLU A 913 7.57 19.29 29.52
CA GLU A 913 8.90 18.75 29.20
C GLU A 913 9.22 18.79 27.69
N VAL A 914 8.22 18.57 26.82
CA VAL A 914 8.37 18.73 25.36
C VAL A 914 8.63 20.20 24.99
N ALA A 915 7.93 21.14 25.62
CA ALA A 915 8.17 22.58 25.48
C ALA A 915 9.58 22.97 25.93
N GLN A 916 10.02 22.45 27.10
CA GLN A 916 11.38 22.67 27.61
C GLN A 916 12.45 22.16 26.64
N VAL A 917 12.26 20.98 26.03
CA VAL A 917 13.18 20.43 25.02
C VAL A 917 13.32 21.33 23.79
N TYR A 918 12.22 21.85 23.25
CA TYR A 918 12.29 22.77 22.11
C TYR A 918 12.92 24.11 22.49
N MET A 919 12.61 24.66 23.67
CA MET A 919 13.25 25.88 24.18
C MET A 919 14.74 25.70 24.49
N LEU A 920 15.15 24.53 24.98
CA LEU A 920 16.56 24.21 25.25
C LEU A 920 17.35 24.03 23.96
N ALA A 921 16.79 23.33 22.97
CA ALA A 921 17.41 23.18 21.65
C ALA A 921 17.51 24.53 20.91
N TYR A 922 16.53 25.41 21.10
CA TYR A 922 16.65 26.80 20.68
C TYR A 922 17.84 27.48 21.37
N LYS A 923 17.93 27.45 22.70
CA LYS A 923 18.99 28.15 23.46
C LYS A 923 20.40 27.59 23.25
N LEU A 924 20.54 26.28 23.01
CA LEU A 924 21.82 25.60 22.75
C LEU A 924 22.19 25.52 21.26
N GLY A 925 21.62 26.37 20.40
CA GLY A 925 22.09 26.53 19.02
C GLY A 925 21.77 25.38 18.04
N CYS A 926 20.98 24.38 18.43
CA CYS A 926 20.61 23.26 17.56
C CYS A 926 19.94 23.73 16.25
N LYS A 927 20.13 22.97 15.16
CA LYS A 927 19.54 23.24 13.83
C LYS A 927 18.17 22.59 13.60
N GLY A 928 17.76 21.65 14.46
CA GLY A 928 16.42 21.06 14.49
C GLY A 928 16.28 19.98 15.57
N VAL A 929 15.06 19.49 15.82
CA VAL A 929 14.73 18.47 16.83
C VAL A 929 13.59 17.58 16.33
N THR A 930 13.71 16.27 16.54
CA THR A 930 12.62 15.28 16.44
C THR A 930 12.40 14.67 17.83
N ILE A 931 11.15 14.44 18.23
CA ILE A 931 10.83 13.79 19.51
C ILE A 931 10.05 12.49 19.30
N TYR A 932 10.11 11.58 20.27
CA TYR A 932 9.27 10.39 20.31
C TYR A 932 8.90 10.06 21.76
N ARG A 933 7.59 10.14 22.09
CA ARG A 933 7.06 9.68 23.37
C ARG A 933 6.63 8.22 23.27
N ASP A 934 7.01 7.42 24.26
CA ASP A 934 6.58 6.03 24.34
C ASP A 934 5.04 5.91 24.39
N GLY A 935 4.51 4.83 23.82
CA GLY A 935 3.06 4.61 23.63
C GLY A 935 2.35 5.58 22.67
N SER A 936 3.03 6.56 22.04
CA SER A 936 2.38 7.53 21.13
C SER A 936 1.90 6.97 19.78
N ARG A 937 2.18 5.69 19.48
CA ARG A 937 1.76 5.00 18.23
C ARG A 937 1.44 3.53 18.51
N GLU A 938 0.35 3.04 17.93
CA GLU A 938 -0.24 1.69 18.17
C GLU A 938 0.60 0.50 17.65
N GLY A 939 1.76 0.74 17.03
CA GLY A 939 2.61 -0.30 16.46
C GLY A 939 4.09 -0.02 16.71
N GLN A 940 4.64 -0.67 17.73
CA GLN A 940 6.07 -0.60 18.07
C GLN A 940 6.84 -1.76 17.41
N VAL A 941 8.11 -1.50 17.05
CA VAL A 941 9.01 -2.48 16.42
C VAL A 941 9.89 -3.18 17.46
N LEU A 942 10.03 -2.57 18.64
CA LEU A 942 10.72 -3.11 19.81
C LEU A 942 9.79 -2.87 21.01
N ASN A 943 9.21 -3.94 21.55
CA ASN A 943 8.35 -3.86 22.74
C ASN A 943 9.21 -4.10 23.99
N ILE A 944 8.98 -3.31 25.03
CA ILE A 944 9.45 -3.54 26.39
C ILE A 944 8.24 -3.99 27.23
N GLY A 945 8.43 -4.96 28.12
CA GLY A 945 7.38 -5.37 29.06
C GLY A 945 6.37 -6.40 28.55
N LYS A 946 5.34 -6.63 29.37
CA LYS A 946 4.45 -7.80 29.26
C LYS A 946 3.64 -7.83 27.97
N ILE A 947 3.72 -8.96 27.27
CA ILE A 947 2.57 -9.50 26.51
C ILE A 947 1.53 -9.94 27.55
N GLU A 948 0.28 -9.50 27.44
CA GLU A 948 -0.80 -10.01 28.29
C GLU A 948 -1.04 -11.50 28.03
N GLU A 949 -0.87 -12.35 29.04
CA GLU A 949 -1.13 -13.78 28.94
C GLU A 949 -2.63 -14.08 28.95
N LYS A 950 -3.27 -13.94 27.78
CA LYS A 950 -4.49 -14.70 27.50
C LYS A 950 -4.13 -16.19 27.43
N SER A 951 -4.90 -17.02 28.12
CA SER A 951 -4.58 -18.42 28.39
C SER A 951 -4.35 -19.22 27.11
N LYS A 952 -3.26 -19.99 27.09
CA LYS A 952 -2.74 -20.66 25.88
C LYS A 952 -3.73 -21.64 25.23
N GLU A 953 -4.63 -22.23 26.02
CA GLU A 953 -5.60 -23.23 25.54
C GLU A 953 -6.64 -22.69 24.52
N GLU A 954 -6.99 -21.40 24.56
CA GLU A 954 -7.94 -20.81 23.61
C GLU A 954 -7.31 -20.44 22.26
N ILE A 955 -6.03 -20.07 22.26
CA ILE A 955 -5.36 -19.50 21.07
C ILE A 955 -4.91 -20.59 20.10
N GLU A 956 -4.33 -21.69 20.61
CA GLU A 956 -3.82 -22.78 19.77
C GLU A 956 -4.94 -23.59 19.08
N ASN A 957 -6.18 -23.52 19.57
CA ASN A 957 -7.30 -24.31 19.06
C ASN A 957 -8.08 -23.68 17.88
N ARG A 958 -7.89 -22.39 17.56
CA ARG A 958 -8.70 -21.68 16.55
C ARG A 958 -8.04 -21.53 15.17
N SER A 959 -6.72 -21.66 15.07
CA SER A 959 -5.97 -21.32 13.85
C SER A 959 -5.92 -22.40 12.77
N ASN A 960 -6.32 -23.67 13.06
CA ASN A 960 -6.21 -24.76 12.06
C ASN A 960 -7.24 -25.89 12.17
N ARG A 961 -8.43 -25.68 12.78
CA ARG A 961 -9.54 -26.65 12.73
C ARG A 961 -10.50 -26.31 11.57
N PRO A 962 -10.94 -27.27 10.74
CA PRO A 962 -12.00 -27.03 9.77
C PRO A 962 -13.33 -26.72 10.48
N ILE A 963 -14.11 -25.81 9.91
CA ILE A 963 -15.43 -25.42 10.46
C ILE A 963 -16.43 -26.54 10.17
N VAL A 964 -16.63 -27.43 11.15
CA VAL A 964 -17.54 -28.59 11.08
C VAL A 964 -18.64 -28.45 12.14
N PRO A 965 -19.93 -28.65 11.79
CA PRO A 965 -21.01 -28.51 12.76
C PRO A 965 -20.99 -29.63 13.81
N ARG A 966 -21.07 -29.26 15.09
CA ARG A 966 -21.16 -30.21 16.22
C ARG A 966 -22.31 -31.20 16.05
N PRO A 967 -22.16 -32.47 16.50
CA PRO A 967 -23.14 -33.52 16.25
C PRO A 967 -24.51 -33.20 16.86
N ARG A 968 -25.57 -33.76 16.28
CA ARG A 968 -26.96 -33.53 16.72
C ARG A 968 -27.24 -34.34 18.00
N PRO A 969 -27.74 -33.74 19.09
CA PRO A 969 -28.18 -34.47 20.27
C PRO A 969 -29.32 -35.46 19.95
N LYS A 970 -29.42 -36.56 20.69
CA LYS A 970 -30.54 -37.52 20.56
C LYS A 970 -31.88 -36.94 21.07
N THR A 971 -31.81 -35.99 22.00
CA THR A 971 -32.95 -35.32 22.62
C THR A 971 -32.61 -33.83 22.76
N THR A 972 -33.56 -32.95 22.46
CA THR A 972 -33.41 -31.49 22.58
C THR A 972 -34.71 -30.89 23.13
N MET A 973 -34.63 -29.91 24.03
CA MET A 973 -35.78 -29.07 24.37
C MET A 973 -35.92 -27.96 23.33
N GLY A 974 -37.13 -27.52 23.02
CA GLY A 974 -37.35 -26.48 22.02
C GLY A 974 -38.66 -25.71 22.20
N ILE A 975 -38.62 -24.44 21.80
CA ILE A 975 -39.76 -23.51 21.86
C ILE A 975 -40.26 -23.26 20.44
N THR A 976 -41.56 -23.40 20.22
CA THR A 976 -42.20 -23.13 18.91
C THR A 976 -43.00 -21.85 18.96
N ASP A 977 -42.54 -20.82 18.24
CA ASP A 977 -43.24 -19.54 18.10
C ASP A 977 -44.12 -19.56 16.84
N LYS A 978 -45.35 -19.05 16.94
CA LYS A 978 -46.31 -19.01 15.82
C LYS A 978 -46.42 -17.58 15.29
N VAL A 979 -45.93 -17.37 14.07
CA VAL A 979 -45.90 -16.05 13.43
C VAL A 979 -46.79 -16.03 12.19
N LYS A 980 -47.75 -15.10 12.15
CA LYS A 980 -48.56 -14.85 10.94
C LYS A 980 -47.71 -14.12 9.90
N ILE A 981 -47.63 -14.69 8.70
CA ILE A 981 -46.92 -14.13 7.54
C ILE A 981 -47.86 -14.03 6.33
N GLY A 982 -47.46 -13.32 5.28
CA GLY A 982 -48.29 -13.17 4.07
C GLY A 982 -48.44 -14.42 3.19
N CYS A 983 -48.17 -15.60 3.74
CA CYS A 983 -48.37 -16.92 3.14
C CYS A 983 -49.12 -17.86 4.10
N GLY A 984 -49.70 -17.35 5.19
CA GLY A 984 -50.33 -18.13 6.25
C GLY A 984 -49.55 -18.12 7.57
N ASN A 985 -49.75 -19.13 8.41
CA ASN A 985 -49.05 -19.27 9.69
C ASN A 985 -47.74 -20.02 9.51
N LEU A 986 -46.64 -19.41 9.95
CA LEU A 986 -45.31 -20.01 10.06
C LEU A 986 -45.06 -20.38 11.52
N TYR A 987 -44.74 -21.64 11.77
CA TYR A 987 -44.31 -22.14 13.08
C TYR A 987 -42.78 -22.25 13.07
N ILE A 988 -42.11 -21.60 14.02
CA ILE A 988 -40.65 -21.51 14.11
C ILE A 988 -40.24 -22.20 15.40
N THR A 989 -39.68 -23.40 15.29
CA THR A 989 -39.19 -24.20 16.42
C THR A 989 -37.69 -23.97 16.58
N ALA A 990 -37.26 -23.38 17.69
CA ALA A 990 -35.86 -23.25 18.05
C ALA A 990 -35.52 -24.25 19.16
N ASN A 991 -34.54 -25.12 18.91
CA ASN A 991 -34.08 -26.16 19.82
C ASN A 991 -32.78 -25.75 20.51
N TYR A 992 -32.63 -26.23 21.74
CA TYR A 992 -31.48 -25.99 22.62
C TYR A 992 -30.77 -27.29 22.95
N ASP A 993 -29.48 -27.15 23.24
CA ASP A 993 -28.66 -28.16 23.91
C ASP A 993 -27.76 -27.52 24.98
N ASP A 994 -26.76 -28.27 25.45
CA ASP A 994 -25.79 -27.88 26.48
C ASP A 994 -25.01 -26.59 26.19
N LYS A 995 -25.06 -26.08 24.95
CA LYS A 995 -24.33 -24.86 24.52
C LYS A 995 -25.25 -23.83 23.83
N GLY A 996 -26.53 -23.82 24.19
CA GLY A 996 -27.52 -22.84 23.73
C GLY A 996 -28.29 -23.29 22.48
N ILE A 997 -28.77 -22.33 21.68
CA ILE A 997 -29.60 -22.62 20.49
C ILE A 997 -28.77 -23.39 19.47
N CYS A 998 -29.20 -24.62 19.14
CA CYS A 998 -28.46 -25.53 18.27
C CYS A 998 -29.15 -25.76 16.93
N GLU A 999 -30.48 -25.76 16.88
CA GLU A 999 -31.23 -25.96 15.63
C GLU A 999 -32.45 -25.05 15.55
N VAL A 1000 -32.84 -24.75 14.31
CA VAL A 1000 -34.07 -24.02 13.98
C VAL A 1000 -34.78 -24.79 12.88
N PHE A 1001 -36.06 -25.07 13.09
CA PHE A 1001 -36.96 -25.64 12.10
C PHE A 1001 -38.10 -24.67 11.83
N THR A 1002 -38.59 -24.65 10.59
CA THR A 1002 -39.82 -23.92 10.26
C THR A 1002 -40.81 -24.78 9.51
N ASN A 1003 -42.06 -24.78 9.95
CA ASN A 1003 -43.17 -25.44 9.26
C ASN A 1003 -44.22 -24.39 8.86
N LEU A 1004 -44.70 -24.46 7.61
CA LEU A 1004 -45.75 -23.58 7.08
C LEU A 1004 -47.06 -24.37 7.02
N GLY A 1005 -48.16 -23.77 7.48
CA GLY A 1005 -49.48 -24.40 7.43
C GLY A 1005 -49.98 -24.69 6.01
N ARG A 1006 -51.20 -25.23 5.87
CA ARG A 1006 -51.86 -25.60 4.59
C ARG A 1006 -52.24 -24.40 3.67
N ALA A 1007 -51.41 -23.37 3.58
CA ALA A 1007 -51.59 -22.20 2.73
C ALA A 1007 -50.36 -21.99 1.82
N GLY A 1008 -50.59 -21.49 0.60
CA GLY A 1008 -49.56 -21.38 -0.43
C GLY A 1008 -48.44 -20.39 -0.06
N GLY A 1009 -47.20 -20.85 -0.15
CA GLY A 1009 -46.00 -20.06 0.12
C GLY A 1009 -44.73 -20.77 -0.37
N CYS A 1010 -43.58 -20.40 0.18
CA CYS A 1010 -42.28 -20.98 -0.17
C CYS A 1010 -41.68 -21.79 1.00
N PRO A 1011 -42.29 -22.93 1.39
CA PRO A 1011 -41.82 -23.72 2.55
C PRO A 1011 -40.38 -24.18 2.38
N SER A 1012 -39.99 -24.63 1.17
CA SER A 1012 -38.61 -25.04 0.85
C SER A 1012 -37.57 -23.96 1.08
N GLN A 1013 -37.89 -22.68 0.86
CA GLN A 1013 -36.97 -21.57 1.15
C GLN A 1013 -36.85 -21.31 2.65
N SER A 1014 -37.95 -21.44 3.40
CA SER A 1014 -37.93 -21.31 4.86
C SER A 1014 -37.16 -22.47 5.50
N GLU A 1015 -37.42 -23.70 5.05
CA GLU A 1015 -36.75 -24.91 5.52
C GLU A 1015 -35.25 -24.88 5.20
N ALA A 1016 -34.85 -24.54 3.97
CA ALA A 1016 -33.44 -24.39 3.59
C ALA A 1016 -32.74 -23.30 4.42
N THR A 1017 -33.43 -22.18 4.70
CA THR A 1017 -32.91 -21.14 5.61
C THR A 1017 -32.72 -21.69 7.02
N SER A 1018 -33.70 -22.41 7.56
CA SER A 1018 -33.66 -22.98 8.92
C SER A 1018 -32.59 -24.07 9.08
N ARG A 1019 -32.40 -24.92 8.06
CA ARG A 1019 -31.32 -25.93 7.99
C ARG A 1019 -29.94 -25.27 7.93
N LEU A 1020 -29.75 -24.22 7.13
CA LEU A 1020 -28.49 -23.49 7.07
C LEU A 1020 -28.18 -22.74 8.39
N ILE A 1021 -29.18 -22.17 9.05
CA ILE A 1021 -29.04 -21.60 10.39
C ILE A 1021 -28.62 -22.68 11.39
N SER A 1022 -29.27 -23.85 11.38
CA SER A 1022 -28.92 -24.98 12.25
C SER A 1022 -27.49 -25.47 12.05
N ILE A 1023 -26.97 -25.44 10.82
CA ILE A 1023 -25.56 -25.73 10.54
C ILE A 1023 -24.66 -24.61 11.06
N ALA A 1024 -24.99 -23.34 10.83
CA ALA A 1024 -24.21 -22.19 11.29
C ALA A 1024 -24.07 -22.17 12.83
N LEU A 1025 -25.17 -22.37 13.55
CA LEU A 1025 -25.20 -22.47 15.02
C LEU A 1025 -24.37 -23.65 15.54
N ARG A 1026 -24.51 -24.85 14.93
CA ARG A 1026 -23.69 -26.01 15.30
C ARG A 1026 -22.22 -25.86 14.92
N SER A 1027 -21.89 -25.01 13.96
CA SER A 1027 -20.52 -24.64 13.57
C SER A 1027 -19.92 -23.49 14.39
N GLY A 1028 -20.60 -23.00 15.44
CA GLY A 1028 -20.06 -21.98 16.35
C GLY A 1028 -20.16 -20.53 15.83
N ILE A 1029 -21.01 -20.25 14.84
CA ILE A 1029 -21.32 -18.88 14.41
C ILE A 1029 -22.27 -18.25 15.43
N SER A 1030 -21.98 -17.04 15.89
CA SER A 1030 -22.76 -16.35 16.92
C SER A 1030 -24.20 -16.05 16.48
N VAL A 1031 -25.14 -16.21 17.40
CA VAL A 1031 -26.58 -16.11 17.15
C VAL A 1031 -26.96 -14.67 16.76
N GLU A 1032 -26.28 -13.70 17.34
CA GLU A 1032 -26.41 -12.26 17.10
C GLU A 1032 -26.05 -11.93 15.65
N SER A 1033 -24.94 -12.46 15.14
CA SER A 1033 -24.54 -12.31 13.73
C SER A 1033 -25.59 -12.92 12.80
N ILE A 1034 -26.19 -14.06 13.16
CA ILE A 1034 -27.25 -14.71 12.38
C ILE A 1034 -28.52 -13.85 12.38
N ILE A 1035 -28.95 -13.34 13.53
CA ILE A 1035 -30.09 -12.42 13.69
C ILE A 1035 -29.91 -11.17 12.83
N GLU A 1036 -28.71 -10.57 12.85
CA GLU A 1036 -28.36 -9.36 12.12
C GLU A 1036 -28.34 -9.59 10.58
N GLN A 1037 -28.16 -10.82 10.10
CA GLN A 1037 -28.35 -11.16 8.68
C GLN A 1037 -29.82 -11.44 8.31
N LEU A 1038 -30.65 -11.88 9.26
CA LEU A 1038 -32.03 -12.33 9.01
C LEU A 1038 -33.09 -11.23 9.17
N LYS A 1039 -32.94 -10.37 10.18
CA LYS A 1039 -33.86 -9.26 10.45
C LYS A 1039 -33.87 -8.26 9.28
N GLY A 1040 -35.04 -7.68 9.03
CA GLY A 1040 -35.23 -6.68 7.96
C GLY A 1040 -35.40 -7.27 6.56
N ILE A 1041 -35.13 -8.56 6.33
CA ILE A 1041 -35.39 -9.22 5.04
C ILE A 1041 -36.90 -9.12 4.70
N ARG A 1042 -37.22 -8.66 3.49
CA ARG A 1042 -38.61 -8.43 3.04
C ARG A 1042 -39.05 -9.38 1.94
N CYS A 1043 -40.24 -9.97 2.13
CA CYS A 1043 -40.96 -10.84 1.18
C CYS A 1043 -42.15 -10.10 0.57
N HIS A 1044 -42.35 -10.24 -0.74
CA HIS A 1044 -43.44 -9.57 -1.46
C HIS A 1044 -44.83 -9.97 -0.95
N SER A 1045 -45.07 -11.24 -0.60
CA SER A 1045 -46.40 -11.66 -0.13
C SER A 1045 -46.74 -11.08 1.26
N THR A 1046 -45.77 -11.11 2.18
CA THR A 1046 -45.88 -10.50 3.52
C THR A 1046 -46.12 -8.99 3.45
N LEU A 1047 -45.35 -8.28 2.61
CA LEU A 1047 -45.58 -6.84 2.39
C LEU A 1047 -46.95 -6.56 1.73
N ARG A 1048 -47.37 -7.37 0.75
CA ARG A 1048 -48.62 -7.14 0.00
C ARG A 1048 -49.89 -7.44 0.81
N GLN A 1049 -49.86 -8.42 1.72
CA GLN A 1049 -50.99 -8.67 2.62
C GLN A 1049 -51.06 -7.63 3.75
N ARG A 1050 -49.91 -7.28 4.37
CA ARG A 1050 -49.82 -6.19 5.35
C ARG A 1050 -50.26 -4.84 4.75
N GLY A 1051 -49.83 -4.54 3.52
CA GLY A 1051 -50.25 -3.36 2.74
C GLY A 1051 -51.70 -3.37 2.26
N LYS A 1052 -52.44 -4.47 2.45
CA LYS A 1052 -53.90 -4.55 2.28
C LYS A 1052 -54.67 -4.36 3.58
N GLY A 1053 -53.99 -4.04 4.69
CA GLY A 1053 -54.62 -3.78 5.99
C GLY A 1053 -54.69 -4.98 6.94
N ASP A 1054 -54.02 -6.11 6.65
CA ASP A 1054 -53.89 -7.21 7.61
C ASP A 1054 -52.91 -6.82 8.73
N THR A 1055 -53.46 -6.30 9.84
CA THR A 1055 -52.72 -5.76 10.98
C THR A 1055 -52.06 -6.81 11.87
N GLU A 1056 -52.41 -8.09 11.73
CA GLU A 1056 -51.78 -9.18 12.49
C GLU A 1056 -50.39 -9.56 11.93
N ILE A 1057 -50.05 -9.14 10.70
CA ILE A 1057 -48.78 -9.46 10.04
C ILE A 1057 -47.66 -8.50 10.47
N ASN A 1058 -47.13 -8.73 11.68
CA ASN A 1058 -46.13 -7.84 12.29
C ASN A 1058 -44.70 -7.99 11.76
N VAL A 1059 -44.39 -9.06 11.01
CA VAL A 1059 -43.06 -9.33 10.42
C VAL A 1059 -42.98 -9.00 8.92
N LEU A 1060 -41.79 -9.11 8.32
CA LEU A 1060 -41.50 -8.71 6.93
C LEU A 1060 -41.25 -9.90 5.97
N SER A 1061 -40.88 -11.08 6.47
CA SER A 1061 -40.66 -12.32 5.70
C SER A 1061 -40.50 -13.53 6.64
N CYS A 1062 -40.35 -14.75 6.10
CA CYS A 1062 -39.99 -15.91 6.92
C CYS A 1062 -38.60 -15.75 7.59
N PRO A 1063 -37.53 -15.32 6.87
CA PRO A 1063 -36.25 -14.99 7.52
C PRO A 1063 -36.34 -13.91 8.60
N ASP A 1064 -37.06 -12.80 8.37
CA ASP A 1064 -37.25 -11.75 9.39
C ASP A 1064 -38.07 -12.26 10.59
N ALA A 1065 -39.01 -13.19 10.39
CA ALA A 1065 -39.69 -13.88 11.47
C ALA A 1065 -38.71 -14.77 12.28
N ILE A 1066 -37.88 -15.58 11.62
CA ILE A 1066 -36.87 -16.43 12.28
C ILE A 1066 -35.89 -15.56 13.08
N GLY A 1067 -35.36 -14.48 12.49
CA GLY A 1067 -34.46 -13.55 13.17
C GLY A 1067 -35.08 -12.88 14.39
N ARG A 1068 -36.37 -12.50 14.32
CA ARG A 1068 -37.11 -11.94 15.46
C ARG A 1068 -37.42 -12.97 16.54
N THR A 1069 -37.75 -14.21 16.19
CA THR A 1069 -37.96 -15.29 17.17
C THR A 1069 -36.64 -15.65 17.86
N LEU A 1070 -35.52 -15.75 17.14
CA LEU A 1070 -34.19 -15.94 17.73
C LEU A 1070 -33.81 -14.78 18.67
N GLU A 1071 -34.05 -13.53 18.27
CA GLU A 1071 -33.80 -12.35 19.11
C GLU A 1071 -34.68 -12.30 20.35
N LYS A 1072 -35.97 -12.63 20.22
CA LYS A 1072 -36.92 -12.75 21.34
C LYS A 1072 -36.45 -13.79 22.35
N LEU A 1073 -35.96 -14.94 21.88
CA LEU A 1073 -35.44 -16.02 22.71
C LEU A 1073 -34.10 -15.68 23.37
N LEU A 1074 -33.17 -15.02 22.67
CA LEU A 1074 -31.94 -14.49 23.26
C LEU A 1074 -32.25 -13.50 24.38
N ASN A 1075 -33.16 -12.55 24.14
CA ASN A 1075 -33.57 -11.56 25.14
C ASN A 1075 -34.38 -12.16 26.31
N MET A 1076 -34.87 -13.39 26.20
CA MET A 1076 -35.43 -14.16 27.31
C MET A 1076 -34.30 -14.80 28.15
N ASN A 1077 -33.31 -15.44 27.50
CA ASN A 1077 -32.16 -16.04 28.20
C ASN A 1077 -31.21 -14.99 28.82
N ILE A 1078 -31.12 -13.78 28.26
CA ILE A 1078 -30.39 -12.64 28.85
C ILE A 1078 -31.15 -12.06 30.06
N LYS A 1079 -32.42 -12.44 30.27
CA LYS A 1079 -33.26 -12.03 31.39
C LYS A 1079 -33.42 -13.08 32.50
N THR A 1080 -32.61 -14.13 32.52
CA THR A 1080 -32.38 -14.94 33.72
C THR A 1080 -31.11 -14.49 34.45
N PRO A 1081 -31.20 -13.56 35.42
CA PRO A 1081 -30.29 -13.61 36.55
C PRO A 1081 -30.57 -14.88 37.36
N GLU A 1082 -29.64 -15.27 38.22
CA GLU A 1082 -29.83 -16.36 39.17
C GLU A 1082 -30.87 -15.96 40.24
N LYS A 1083 -32.14 -16.29 40.01
CA LYS A 1083 -33.19 -16.33 41.03
C LYS A 1083 -33.35 -17.78 41.52
N ASN A 1084 -33.52 -17.96 42.83
CA ASN A 1084 -33.76 -19.29 43.39
C ASN A 1084 -35.14 -19.82 42.94
N ILE A 1085 -35.26 -21.14 42.85
CA ILE A 1085 -36.48 -21.83 42.41
C ILE A 1085 -37.68 -21.49 43.33
N ASP A 1086 -37.41 -21.22 44.61
CA ASP A 1086 -38.42 -20.87 45.61
C ASP A 1086 -39.09 -19.49 45.38
N ASP A 1087 -38.36 -18.51 44.82
CA ASP A 1087 -38.92 -17.17 44.54
C ASP A 1087 -40.03 -17.23 43.47
N ILE A 1088 -39.89 -18.17 42.52
CA ILE A 1088 -40.84 -18.36 41.41
C ILE A 1088 -42.16 -18.98 41.92
N ALA A 1089 -42.13 -19.76 43.00
CA ALA A 1089 -43.34 -20.32 43.60
C ALA A 1089 -44.25 -19.23 44.19
N LEU A 1090 -43.67 -18.24 44.88
CA LEU A 1090 -44.39 -17.17 45.58
C LEU A 1090 -45.02 -16.14 44.62
N GLU A 1091 -44.39 -15.84 43.48
CA GLU A 1091 -44.97 -14.97 42.44
C GLU A 1091 -46.17 -15.66 41.74
N ILE A 1092 -46.14 -16.99 41.58
CA ILE A 1092 -47.20 -17.78 40.89
C ILE A 1092 -48.49 -17.97 41.71
N GLU A 1093 -48.46 -17.83 43.05
CA GLU A 1093 -49.68 -17.93 43.86
C GLU A 1093 -50.57 -16.67 43.76
N ASN A 1094 -49.98 -15.50 43.54
CA ASN A 1094 -50.71 -14.22 43.60
C ASN A 1094 -51.56 -13.93 42.35
N GLU A 1095 -51.14 -14.36 41.15
CA GLU A 1095 -51.90 -14.10 39.91
C GLU A 1095 -53.06 -15.09 39.65
N LYS A 1096 -53.26 -16.12 40.49
CA LYS A 1096 -54.38 -17.08 40.34
C LYS A 1096 -55.77 -16.51 40.67
N SER A 1097 -55.87 -15.21 40.90
CA SER A 1097 -57.09 -14.50 41.28
C SER A 1097 -57.75 -13.74 40.12
N ASN A 1098 -57.99 -14.39 38.97
CA ASN A 1098 -59.30 -14.29 38.28
C ASN A 1098 -59.50 -15.30 37.12
N ASN A 1099 -60.71 -15.89 37.10
CA ASN A 1099 -61.37 -16.65 36.01
C ASN A 1099 -60.72 -17.96 35.51
N SER A 1100 -61.30 -19.06 35.99
CA SER A 1100 -61.18 -20.43 35.48
C SER A 1100 -62.14 -20.72 34.30
N PHE A 1101 -61.94 -21.84 33.59
CA PHE A 1101 -62.89 -22.98 33.53
C PHE A 1101 -62.32 -24.19 32.74
N THR A 1102 -62.28 -25.36 33.38
CA THR A 1102 -62.53 -26.77 32.89
C THR A 1102 -62.20 -27.24 31.45
N LEU A 1103 -61.81 -28.51 31.17
CA LEU A 1103 -61.19 -29.63 31.94
C LEU A 1103 -60.85 -30.82 30.96
N SER A 1104 -60.18 -31.87 31.47
CA SER A 1104 -60.14 -33.29 31.02
C SER A 1104 -59.41 -33.76 29.73
N GLY A 1105 -58.43 -34.67 29.94
CA GLY A 1105 -58.11 -35.84 29.08
C GLY A 1105 -57.09 -35.69 27.93
N MET A 1106 -56.21 -36.67 27.63
CA MET A 1106 -55.87 -37.93 28.33
C MET A 1106 -54.52 -38.56 27.85
N ASN A 1107 -53.60 -38.84 28.79
CA ASN A 1107 -52.62 -39.94 28.92
C ASN A 1107 -51.56 -40.37 27.84
N ASN A 1108 -50.54 -41.09 28.37
CA ASN A 1108 -49.26 -41.58 27.79
C ASN A 1108 -49.31 -42.98 27.12
N THR A 1109 -48.11 -43.57 26.86
CA THR A 1109 -47.74 -45.00 26.66
C THR A 1109 -47.99 -45.61 25.26
N LEU A 1110 -47.28 -46.66 24.77
CA LEU A 1110 -46.30 -47.62 25.35
C LEU A 1110 -44.89 -47.58 24.64
N CYS A 1111 -44.02 -48.60 24.81
CA CYS A 1111 -42.58 -48.68 24.44
C CYS A 1111 -42.14 -50.09 23.92
N HIS A 1112 -40.83 -50.28 23.64
CA HIS A 1112 -40.06 -51.55 23.36
C HIS A 1112 -40.13 -52.10 21.90
N GLU A 1113 -38.99 -52.39 21.20
CA GLU A 1113 -38.23 -53.68 21.05
C GLU A 1113 -38.86 -54.68 20.02
N GLU A 1114 -38.20 -55.62 19.33
CA GLU A 1114 -36.78 -56.04 19.13
C GLU A 1114 -36.64 -56.86 17.79
N ILE A 1115 -35.65 -57.77 17.66
CA ILE A 1115 -35.63 -58.97 16.77
C ILE A 1115 -35.22 -58.76 15.27
N SER A 1116 -34.59 -59.74 14.59
CA SER A 1116 -33.19 -60.23 14.66
C SER A 1116 -32.96 -61.39 13.65
N ILE A 1117 -31.71 -61.59 13.15
CA ILE A 1117 -31.18 -62.79 12.43
C ILE A 1117 -31.81 -63.08 11.03
N GLY A 1118 -31.14 -63.61 9.99
CA GLY A 1118 -29.70 -63.83 9.73
C GLY A 1118 -29.40 -65.09 8.88
N MET A 1119 -28.55 -64.97 7.84
CA MET A 1119 -27.70 -66.03 7.21
C MET A 1119 -28.37 -67.28 6.55
N ASP A 1120 -27.85 -67.93 5.48
CA ASP A 1120 -26.64 -67.75 4.64
C ASP A 1120 -26.76 -68.50 3.27
N ASN A 1121 -25.77 -68.34 2.37
CA ASN A 1121 -25.40 -69.20 1.20
C ASN A 1121 -26.32 -69.25 -0.06
N SER A 1122 -25.78 -69.37 -1.29
CA SER A 1122 -24.38 -69.29 -1.77
C SER A 1122 -24.21 -68.94 -3.27
N LEU A 1123 -23.07 -68.31 -3.58
CA LEU A 1123 -22.29 -68.35 -4.84
C LEU A 1123 -22.96 -68.12 -6.22
N LYS A 1124 -22.80 -66.89 -6.72
CA LYS A 1124 -22.22 -66.62 -8.07
C LYS A 1124 -21.67 -65.20 -8.14
N GLU A 1125 -20.53 -65.02 -8.81
CA GLU A 1125 -19.85 -63.72 -8.86
C GLU A 1125 -20.69 -62.65 -9.56
N LYS A 1126 -21.02 -61.60 -8.81
CA LYS A 1126 -21.35 -60.28 -9.33
C LYS A 1126 -20.52 -59.26 -8.55
N ASN A 1127 -19.95 -58.29 -9.25
CA ASN A 1127 -19.28 -57.16 -8.61
C ASN A 1127 -20.32 -56.30 -7.89
N ASN A 1128 -20.53 -56.58 -6.61
CA ASN A 1128 -21.36 -55.75 -5.74
C ASN A 1128 -20.68 -54.39 -5.58
N SER A 1129 -21.21 -53.40 -6.29
CA SER A 1129 -20.79 -52.01 -6.12
C SER A 1129 -21.03 -51.58 -4.68
N ILE A 1130 -20.03 -50.91 -4.10
CA ILE A 1130 -20.09 -50.35 -2.76
C ILE A 1130 -20.49 -48.87 -2.89
N CYS A 1131 -21.34 -48.37 -2.00
CA CYS A 1131 -21.70 -46.96 -1.94
C CYS A 1131 -20.44 -46.10 -1.69
N PRO A 1132 -20.09 -45.16 -2.58
CA PRO A 1132 -18.87 -44.38 -2.47
C PRO A 1132 -18.89 -43.38 -1.31
N GLU A 1133 -20.06 -43.09 -0.72
CA GLU A 1133 -20.19 -42.13 0.39
C GLU A 1133 -20.20 -42.78 1.78
N CYS A 1134 -20.66 -44.04 1.91
CA CYS A 1134 -20.86 -44.67 3.23
C CYS A 1134 -20.40 -46.13 3.35
N GLY A 1135 -19.82 -46.73 2.31
CA GLY A 1135 -19.31 -48.12 2.37
C GLY A 1135 -20.37 -49.21 2.43
N SER A 1136 -21.66 -48.87 2.45
CA SER A 1136 -22.78 -49.83 2.43
C SER A 1136 -23.08 -50.32 1.01
N LEU A 1137 -23.79 -51.44 0.84
CA LEU A 1137 -24.19 -51.94 -0.48
C LEU A 1137 -25.13 -50.96 -1.21
N VAL A 1138 -25.08 -50.96 -2.55
CA VAL A 1138 -26.10 -50.34 -3.42
C VAL A 1138 -26.95 -51.40 -4.11
N GLU A 1139 -28.25 -51.14 -4.19
CA GLU A 1139 -29.24 -51.93 -4.91
C GLU A 1139 -29.55 -51.28 -6.27
N HIS A 1140 -30.03 -52.05 -7.24
CA HIS A 1140 -30.45 -51.52 -8.54
C HIS A 1140 -31.99 -51.47 -8.64
N GLU A 1141 -32.55 -50.27 -8.79
CA GLU A 1141 -33.99 -50.03 -8.86
C GLU A 1141 -34.28 -48.86 -9.81
N GLY A 1142 -35.31 -48.98 -10.65
CA GLY A 1142 -35.72 -47.92 -11.59
C GLY A 1142 -34.67 -47.49 -12.62
N GLY A 1143 -33.61 -48.28 -12.84
CA GLY A 1143 -32.46 -47.91 -13.68
C GLY A 1143 -31.33 -47.19 -12.93
N CYS A 1144 -31.46 -46.99 -11.61
CA CYS A 1144 -30.49 -46.32 -10.76
C CYS A 1144 -29.84 -47.30 -9.77
N MET A 1145 -28.57 -47.07 -9.42
CA MET A 1145 -28.00 -47.59 -8.18
C MET A 1145 -28.50 -46.74 -7.01
N ILE A 1146 -28.97 -47.35 -5.92
CA ILE A 1146 -29.48 -46.66 -4.73
C ILE A 1146 -28.93 -47.32 -3.47
N CYS A 1147 -28.34 -46.54 -2.57
CA CYS A 1147 -27.95 -46.99 -1.24
C CYS A 1147 -29.07 -46.69 -0.24
N ARG A 1148 -29.76 -47.73 0.24
CA ARG A 1148 -30.83 -47.60 1.24
C ARG A 1148 -30.34 -47.03 2.59
N SER A 1149 -29.06 -47.15 2.91
CA SER A 1149 -28.48 -46.72 4.19
C SER A 1149 -28.19 -45.22 4.31
N CYS A 1150 -27.81 -44.55 3.21
CA CYS A 1150 -27.47 -43.11 3.21
C CYS A 1150 -28.29 -42.26 2.23
N GLY A 1151 -29.05 -42.89 1.32
CA GLY A 1151 -29.81 -42.19 0.28
C GLY A 1151 -29.00 -41.82 -0.97
N PHE A 1152 -27.70 -42.13 -1.03
CA PHE A 1152 -26.90 -42.00 -2.27
C PHE A 1152 -27.63 -42.71 -3.42
N SER A 1153 -27.85 -42.00 -4.52
CA SER A 1153 -28.38 -42.60 -5.74
C SER A 1153 -27.63 -42.11 -6.96
N LYS A 1154 -27.39 -43.04 -7.89
CA LYS A 1154 -26.73 -42.79 -9.16
C LYS A 1154 -27.49 -43.54 -10.26
N CYS A 1155 -28.39 -42.80 -10.91
CA CYS A 1155 -28.93 -43.17 -12.21
C CYS A 1155 -27.83 -43.11 -13.28
N GLY A 1156 -27.98 -43.91 -14.34
CA GLY A 1156 -27.18 -43.81 -15.56
C GLY A 1156 -27.62 -42.65 -16.44
#